data_AF-A0A844QFU7-F1
#
_entry.id   AF-A0A844QFU7-F1
#
_cell.length_a   1.000
_cell.length_b   1.000
_cell.length_c   1.000
_cell.angle_alpha   90.00
_cell.angle_beta   90.00
_cell.angle_gamma   90.00
#
_symmetry.space_group_name_H-M   'P 1'
#
loop_
_entity.id
_entity.type
_entity.pdbx_description
1 polymer ?
#
loop_
_entity_poly.entity_id
_entity_poly.type
_entity_poly.pdbx_seq_one_letter_code
_entity_poly.pdbx_strand_id
1 'polypeptide(L)'
;MSVFTKLAASIFAPQDAGGTPRGVVNGEAQTWGTELERIIDAAVAAGNFLIYETKAALDADLAHDASTAALVIGDSTSNDGLYVKSGASGAGSWSRVGDVPGYSFIRATDAGGSANAIAATTALPINESQLIVLPINLTNTGTPVTVSFNGGSALTIKTAAGNNPAIGGLVGGTAVAGYKDGSTFQMLSDQASTAIQAAAEAAQAASEAARDDAEAARDAAQAAVSSVVPNVFADIATVGAYNPTVAPDFVAVSGWDEAGDENLFVMEQAGSDDGNGANIEVSLDPSGSQWYDVVPNRPLVLPAFPAIVDMHYGVLKGTGWNSADPEDGGIYATTTSASASAGAYALVVAAAAEFYENQLIVYLGTDGLCYTAVIKSISSLTLNLKGPLEAAVASGAHVSNFYNDQAHPNKWGYYAIADFMLRNVGKRYRLAHRWVTGDDYIPVGSPTESALSALSYDNPGSTTKAARKFVATIALDGMKTPTFSLPAGNYVCRVVMTPNTESGSADSAKTRVTVLQGGSAISLLEKTHRHPTVFELAFNAKHLSTLQVSIGAQAIGVGFAVALIEILSVEEQTPDYGNLLTVALGDSWVAFGHITDRILARKPTSKLIQEGVGGNKMSDLLGRFAADVEAHSPRRVLMMAGTNDYYTPVSTSSYETSARLLQTRISEIGADCIMFTPSVGTDAHTTAGDGLTPSRNYMLDGRYWSEIAGVVGPTETIAVSINKRVEQNTTETIFSIPATTMFGVRIKRLYVTGFTGNITYGFGGSTTSVAEDSGTLALGSVHTNVTVTKPTNKAARFFNMVVTEPNVSDEEMTGYAVVEYIPA
;
A
#
# COMPACT_ATOMS: atom_id res chain seq x y z
N MET A 1 -17.14 -44.46 -50.71
CA MET A 1 -17.90 -45.74 -50.64
C MET A 1 -17.97 -46.14 -49.18
N SER A 2 -19.14 -46.07 -48.53
CA SER A 2 -19.26 -46.54 -47.14
C SER A 2 -19.22 -48.07 -47.14
N VAL A 3 -18.28 -48.64 -46.40
CA VAL A 3 -18.08 -50.10 -46.33
C VAL A 3 -19.23 -50.78 -45.57
N PHE A 4 -19.90 -50.03 -44.70
CA PHE A 4 -21.12 -50.44 -44.03
C PHE A 4 -22.34 -49.77 -44.67
N THR A 5 -23.41 -50.55 -44.80
CA THR A 5 -24.70 -50.05 -45.31
C THR A 5 -25.48 -49.24 -44.27
N LYS A 6 -25.29 -49.53 -42.96
CA LYS A 6 -25.76 -48.72 -41.82
C LYS A 6 -24.76 -48.77 -40.66
N LEU A 7 -24.75 -47.73 -39.83
CA LEU A 7 -23.91 -47.70 -38.62
C LEU A 7 -24.52 -48.57 -37.51
N ALA A 8 -23.66 -49.23 -36.73
CA ALA A 8 -24.09 -50.02 -35.57
C ALA A 8 -24.95 -49.19 -34.59
N ALA A 9 -24.59 -47.93 -34.37
CA ALA A 9 -25.34 -47.00 -33.52
C ALA A 9 -26.80 -46.80 -33.98
N SER A 10 -27.09 -46.96 -35.27
CA SER A 10 -28.46 -46.87 -35.80
C SER A 10 -29.20 -48.21 -35.75
N ILE A 11 -28.48 -49.33 -35.91
CA ILE A 11 -29.06 -50.68 -35.89
C ILE A 11 -29.46 -51.09 -34.47
N PHE A 12 -28.60 -50.76 -33.50
CA PHE A 12 -28.75 -51.16 -32.09
C PHE A 12 -29.36 -50.06 -31.21
N ALA A 13 -29.84 -48.96 -31.79
CA ALA A 13 -30.55 -47.95 -31.04
C ALA A 13 -31.86 -48.51 -30.44
N PRO A 14 -32.20 -48.18 -29.18
CA PRO A 14 -33.42 -48.66 -28.51
C PRO A 14 -34.71 -48.04 -29.06
N GLN A 15 -34.59 -47.03 -29.91
CA GLN A 15 -35.69 -46.33 -30.57
C GLN A 15 -35.36 -46.11 -32.05
N ASP A 16 -36.36 -46.02 -32.91
CA ASP A 16 -36.16 -45.64 -34.31
C ASP A 16 -35.89 -44.14 -34.46
N ALA A 17 -35.60 -43.70 -35.69
CA ALA A 17 -35.31 -42.29 -35.98
C ALA A 17 -36.48 -41.32 -35.68
N GLY A 18 -37.70 -41.85 -35.47
CA GLY A 18 -38.87 -41.09 -35.03
C GLY A 18 -39.06 -41.07 -33.51
N GLY A 19 -38.13 -41.65 -32.73
CA GLY A 19 -38.19 -41.71 -31.27
C GLY A 19 -39.12 -42.80 -30.72
N THR A 20 -39.59 -43.74 -31.56
CA THR A 20 -40.46 -44.83 -31.10
C THR A 20 -39.60 -46.01 -30.62
N PRO A 21 -39.83 -46.55 -29.40
CA PRO A 21 -39.12 -47.73 -28.92
C PRO A 21 -39.22 -48.91 -29.88
N ARG A 22 -38.05 -49.45 -30.27
CA ARG A 22 -37.96 -50.65 -31.12
C ARG A 22 -36.93 -51.63 -30.57
N GLY A 23 -37.18 -52.91 -30.80
CA GLY A 23 -36.15 -53.94 -30.68
C GLY A 23 -35.15 -53.86 -31.83
N VAL A 24 -33.97 -54.45 -31.63
CA VAL A 24 -32.98 -54.63 -32.70
C VAL A 24 -33.61 -55.50 -33.80
N VAL A 25 -33.56 -55.03 -35.04
CA VAL A 25 -33.99 -55.85 -36.18
C VAL A 25 -32.84 -56.79 -36.52
N ASN A 26 -32.98 -58.05 -36.12
CA ASN A 26 -31.92 -59.06 -36.24
C ASN A 26 -31.36 -59.20 -37.67
N GLY A 27 -32.16 -58.97 -38.71
CA GLY A 27 -31.69 -58.98 -40.10
C GLY A 27 -30.71 -57.85 -40.45
N GLU A 28 -30.87 -56.66 -39.86
CA GLU A 28 -29.91 -55.56 -40.02
C GLU A 28 -28.63 -55.82 -39.22
N ALA A 29 -28.76 -56.37 -38.00
CA ALA A 29 -27.63 -56.78 -37.19
C ALA A 29 -26.81 -57.90 -37.85
N GLN A 30 -27.49 -58.88 -38.47
CA GLN A 30 -26.84 -59.96 -39.22
C GLN A 30 -26.14 -59.43 -40.47
N THR A 31 -26.77 -58.52 -41.22
CA THR A 31 -26.14 -57.89 -42.40
C THR A 31 -24.88 -57.12 -42.01
N TRP A 32 -24.95 -56.34 -40.94
CA TRP A 32 -23.78 -55.62 -40.41
C TRP A 32 -22.69 -56.59 -39.90
N GLY A 33 -23.08 -57.67 -39.22
CA GLY A 33 -22.17 -58.74 -38.78
C GLY A 33 -21.44 -59.41 -39.95
N THR A 34 -22.15 -59.77 -41.02
CA THR A 34 -21.56 -60.34 -42.23
C THR A 34 -20.67 -59.34 -42.98
N GLU A 35 -21.01 -58.05 -42.99
CA GLU A 35 -20.14 -57.00 -43.54
C GLU A 35 -18.83 -56.89 -42.75
N LEU A 36 -18.88 -56.98 -41.41
CA LEU A 36 -17.72 -56.99 -40.53
C LEU A 36 -16.86 -58.25 -40.73
N GLU A 37 -17.47 -59.43 -40.73
CA GLU A 37 -16.80 -60.71 -40.97
C GLU A 37 -16.08 -60.70 -42.32
N ARG A 38 -16.70 -60.16 -43.38
CA ARG A 38 -16.07 -60.01 -44.70
C ARG A 38 -14.86 -59.05 -44.69
N ILE A 39 -14.85 -58.02 -43.84
CA ILE A 39 -13.69 -57.13 -43.67
C ILE A 39 -12.57 -57.84 -42.92
N ILE A 40 -12.91 -58.60 -41.88
CA ILE A 40 -11.94 -59.37 -41.10
C ILE A 40 -11.36 -60.50 -41.94
N ASP A 41 -12.18 -61.20 -42.72
CA ASP A 41 -11.73 -62.18 -43.70
C ASP A 41 -10.90 -61.51 -44.81
N ALA A 42 -11.23 -60.31 -45.28
CA ALA A 42 -10.39 -59.57 -46.23
C ALA A 42 -9.05 -59.10 -45.62
N ALA A 43 -8.99 -58.85 -44.31
CA ALA A 43 -7.79 -58.45 -43.60
C ALA A 43 -6.91 -59.65 -43.20
N VAL A 44 -7.49 -60.82 -42.97
CA VAL A 44 -6.79 -62.04 -42.54
C VAL A 44 -6.51 -63.00 -43.71
N ALA A 45 -7.32 -63.02 -44.77
CA ALA A 45 -7.14 -63.89 -45.95
C ALA A 45 -6.24 -63.30 -47.06
N ALA A 46 -5.59 -62.15 -46.84
CA ALA A 46 -4.68 -61.50 -47.79
C ALA A 46 -3.17 -61.61 -47.44
N GLY A 47 -2.79 -62.46 -46.48
CA GLY A 47 -1.43 -63.03 -46.38
C GLY A 47 -0.23 -62.11 -46.06
N ASN A 48 -0.42 -60.84 -45.68
CA ASN A 48 0.67 -59.85 -45.60
C ASN A 48 1.05 -59.38 -44.18
N PHE A 49 0.81 -60.19 -43.13
CA PHE A 49 1.24 -59.90 -41.76
C PHE A 49 1.86 -61.12 -41.06
N LEU A 50 3.14 -61.05 -40.69
CA LEU A 50 3.93 -62.16 -40.14
C LEU A 50 4.31 -61.92 -38.67
N ILE A 51 4.60 -62.98 -37.88
CA ILE A 51 5.04 -62.88 -36.48
C ILE A 51 6.27 -63.76 -36.24
N TYR A 52 7.30 -63.23 -35.58
CA TYR A 52 8.56 -63.91 -35.27
C TYR A 52 8.96 -63.70 -33.80
N GLU A 53 9.67 -64.68 -33.23
CA GLU A 53 10.20 -64.58 -31.85
C GLU A 53 11.51 -63.78 -31.75
N THR A 54 12.33 -63.75 -32.82
CA THR A 54 13.60 -63.01 -32.82
C THR A 54 13.82 -62.26 -34.12
N LYS A 55 14.57 -61.15 -34.08
CA LYS A 55 14.89 -60.35 -35.27
C LYS A 55 15.77 -61.11 -36.27
N ALA A 56 16.64 -61.99 -35.77
CA ALA A 56 17.47 -62.84 -36.62
C ALA A 56 16.64 -63.82 -37.47
N ALA A 57 15.56 -64.37 -36.92
CA ALA A 57 14.65 -65.24 -37.66
C ALA A 57 13.90 -64.47 -38.76
N LEU A 58 13.45 -63.26 -38.45
CA LEU A 58 12.85 -62.36 -39.44
C LEU A 58 13.84 -62.01 -40.57
N ASP A 59 15.09 -61.67 -40.23
CA ASP A 59 16.11 -61.28 -41.21
C ASP A 59 16.53 -62.42 -42.14
N ALA A 60 16.45 -63.66 -41.68
CA ALA A 60 16.71 -64.84 -42.51
C ALA A 60 15.59 -65.11 -43.53
N ASP A 61 14.36 -64.68 -43.24
CA ASP A 61 13.21 -64.88 -44.12
C ASP A 61 12.94 -63.65 -45.01
N LEU A 62 13.62 -63.63 -46.16
CA LEU A 62 13.47 -62.58 -47.17
C LEU A 62 12.49 -62.95 -48.29
N ALA A 63 11.87 -64.14 -48.25
CA ALA A 63 11.02 -64.67 -49.32
C ALA A 63 9.59 -64.07 -49.33
N HIS A 64 9.49 -62.77 -49.04
CA HIS A 64 8.24 -62.00 -48.96
C HIS A 64 8.32 -60.76 -49.83
N ASP A 65 7.18 -60.35 -50.36
CA ASP A 65 7.11 -59.16 -51.22
C ASP A 65 7.42 -57.88 -50.43
N ALA A 66 7.91 -56.86 -51.15
CA ALA A 66 8.14 -55.55 -50.57
C ALA A 66 6.84 -54.99 -49.95
N SER A 67 6.97 -54.28 -48.83
CA SER A 67 5.86 -53.76 -48.00
C SER A 67 5.09 -54.79 -47.18
N THR A 68 5.52 -56.07 -47.15
CA THR A 68 5.01 -57.04 -46.17
C THR A 68 5.35 -56.57 -44.76
N ALA A 69 4.38 -56.64 -43.83
CA ALA A 69 4.59 -56.27 -42.43
C ALA A 69 4.88 -57.52 -41.58
N ALA A 70 5.75 -57.38 -40.59
CA ALA A 70 6.08 -58.44 -39.64
C ALA A 70 6.25 -57.89 -38.22
N LEU A 71 5.94 -58.69 -37.22
CA LEU A 71 6.02 -58.34 -35.81
C LEU A 71 7.04 -59.25 -35.12
N VAL A 72 8.05 -58.67 -34.47
CA VAL A 72 9.00 -59.41 -33.62
C VAL A 72 8.59 -59.21 -32.17
N ILE A 73 8.34 -60.29 -31.43
CA ILE A 73 8.00 -60.27 -30.01
C ILE A 73 8.73 -61.41 -29.30
N GLY A 74 9.59 -61.09 -28.32
CA GLY A 74 10.32 -62.07 -27.52
C GLY A 74 11.84 -62.07 -27.70
N ASP A 75 12.42 -61.07 -28.38
CA ASP A 75 13.87 -60.96 -28.59
C ASP A 75 14.57 -60.38 -27.34
N SER A 76 15.53 -61.10 -26.78
CA SER A 76 16.24 -60.71 -25.55
C SER A 76 17.11 -59.45 -25.67
N THR A 77 17.25 -58.89 -26.88
CA THR A 77 18.21 -57.83 -27.21
C THR A 77 17.56 -56.48 -27.57
N SER A 78 16.31 -56.25 -27.15
CA SER A 78 15.54 -55.02 -27.41
C SER A 78 15.16 -54.80 -28.88
N ASN A 79 14.97 -55.88 -29.64
CA ASN A 79 14.53 -55.84 -31.05
C ASN A 79 13.02 -56.07 -31.24
N ASP A 80 12.23 -56.10 -30.18
CA ASP A 80 10.79 -56.24 -30.29
C ASP A 80 10.18 -55.02 -30.98
N GLY A 81 9.36 -55.24 -32.01
CA GLY A 81 8.80 -54.14 -32.81
C GLY A 81 8.12 -54.58 -34.09
N LEU A 82 7.48 -53.62 -34.76
CA LEU A 82 6.88 -53.78 -36.08
C LEU A 82 7.93 -53.49 -37.17
N TYR A 83 8.01 -54.37 -38.15
CA TYR A 83 8.97 -54.35 -39.25
C TYR A 83 8.26 -54.38 -40.60
N VAL A 84 8.90 -53.79 -41.61
CA VAL A 84 8.41 -53.82 -42.99
C VAL A 84 9.52 -54.28 -43.93
N LYS A 85 9.15 -55.17 -44.86
CA LYS A 85 10.06 -55.72 -45.86
C LYS A 85 10.37 -54.69 -46.93
N SER A 86 11.66 -54.53 -47.26
CA SER A 86 12.12 -53.77 -48.43
C SER A 86 12.80 -54.69 -49.44
N GLY A 87 12.66 -54.40 -50.73
CA GLY A 87 13.19 -55.21 -51.83
C GLY A 87 12.30 -56.38 -52.24
N ALA A 88 12.52 -56.89 -53.46
CA ALA A 88 11.76 -58.00 -54.04
C ALA A 88 11.90 -59.30 -53.21
N SER A 89 10.91 -60.20 -53.30
CA SER A 89 10.96 -61.49 -52.63
C SER A 89 12.24 -62.27 -52.96
N GLY A 90 12.90 -62.80 -51.91
CA GLY A 90 14.18 -63.51 -51.98
C GLY A 90 15.43 -62.62 -51.88
N ALA A 91 15.29 -61.29 -51.84
CA ALA A 91 16.39 -60.32 -51.68
C ALA A 91 15.98 -59.14 -50.78
N GLY A 92 16.90 -58.26 -50.39
CA GLY A 92 16.59 -57.05 -49.60
C GLY A 92 16.70 -57.24 -48.08
N SER A 93 15.98 -56.43 -47.29
CA SER A 93 16.09 -56.43 -45.82
C SER A 93 14.80 -55.99 -45.12
N TRP A 94 14.72 -56.26 -43.82
CA TRP A 94 13.65 -55.79 -42.94
C TRP A 94 14.07 -54.55 -42.14
N SER A 95 13.24 -53.52 -42.18
CA SER A 95 13.44 -52.27 -41.44
C SER A 95 12.38 -52.12 -40.36
N ARG A 96 12.77 -51.73 -39.15
CA ARG A 96 11.81 -51.44 -38.07
C ARG A 96 11.07 -50.16 -38.40
N VAL A 97 9.75 -50.18 -38.27
CA VAL A 97 8.86 -49.04 -38.55
C VAL A 97 8.05 -48.59 -37.34
N GLY A 98 8.04 -49.37 -36.25
CA GLY A 98 7.37 -48.99 -35.03
C GLY A 98 7.64 -49.93 -33.86
N ASP A 99 7.14 -49.55 -32.68
CA ASP A 99 7.09 -50.41 -31.50
C ASP A 99 5.96 -51.44 -31.64
N VAL A 100 5.98 -52.47 -30.79
CA VAL A 100 4.92 -53.50 -30.75
C VAL A 100 3.56 -52.81 -30.53
N PRO A 101 2.62 -52.90 -31.48
CA PRO A 101 1.32 -52.26 -31.33
C PRO A 101 0.53 -52.90 -30.17
N GLY A 102 0.14 -52.11 -29.17
CA GLY A 102 -0.87 -52.53 -28.18
C GLY A 102 -0.54 -52.38 -26.68
N TYR A 103 0.65 -51.95 -26.25
CA TYR A 103 0.99 -51.89 -24.81
C TYR A 103 1.72 -50.61 -24.38
N SER A 104 0.97 -49.52 -24.21
CA SER A 104 1.49 -48.25 -23.65
C SER A 104 1.35 -48.16 -22.12
N PHE A 105 0.65 -49.11 -21.48
CA PHE A 105 0.34 -49.11 -20.05
C PHE A 105 0.62 -50.48 -19.42
N ILE A 106 1.47 -50.52 -18.39
CA ILE A 106 1.75 -51.71 -17.58
C ILE A 106 1.29 -51.46 -16.14
N ARG A 107 0.54 -52.41 -15.58
CA ARG A 107 0.26 -52.42 -14.14
C ARG A 107 1.25 -53.35 -13.45
N ALA A 108 1.98 -52.82 -12.49
CA ALA A 108 2.85 -53.61 -11.62
C ALA A 108 2.06 -54.18 -10.43
N THR A 109 2.54 -55.30 -9.91
CA THR A 109 2.04 -55.94 -8.70
C THR A 109 3.15 -55.93 -7.67
N ASP A 110 2.82 -55.67 -6.40
CA ASP A 110 3.81 -55.71 -5.33
C ASP A 110 4.41 -57.12 -5.19
N ALA A 111 5.73 -57.17 -5.08
CA ALA A 111 6.49 -58.39 -4.83
C ALA A 111 7.26 -58.33 -3.50
N GLY A 112 6.97 -57.32 -2.66
CA GLY A 112 7.56 -57.11 -1.34
C GLY A 112 8.65 -56.03 -1.33
N GLY A 113 9.61 -56.18 -0.42
CA GLY A 113 10.68 -55.19 -0.20
C GLY A 113 10.44 -54.33 1.04
N SER A 114 11.14 -53.21 1.13
CA SER A 114 11.00 -52.23 2.22
C SER A 114 10.39 -50.93 1.73
N ALA A 115 9.98 -50.07 2.66
CA ALA A 115 9.43 -48.75 2.37
C ALA A 115 10.34 -47.86 1.49
N ASN A 116 11.65 -48.10 1.49
CA ASN A 116 12.63 -47.33 0.72
C ASN A 116 13.31 -48.15 -0.41
N ALA A 117 13.00 -49.45 -0.52
CA ALA A 117 13.51 -50.35 -1.56
C ALA A 117 12.42 -51.34 -1.97
N ILE A 118 11.60 -50.91 -2.94
CA ILE A 118 10.38 -51.58 -3.40
C ILE A 118 10.75 -52.67 -4.41
N ALA A 119 10.13 -53.85 -4.30
CA ALA A 119 10.21 -54.89 -5.32
C ALA A 119 8.82 -55.06 -5.95
N ALA A 120 8.76 -55.00 -7.28
CA ALA A 120 7.52 -55.14 -8.03
C ALA A 120 7.67 -56.16 -9.17
N THR A 121 6.55 -56.77 -9.56
CA THR A 121 6.47 -57.67 -10.71
C THR A 121 5.52 -57.11 -11.76
N THR A 122 5.84 -57.36 -13.03
CA THR A 122 5.02 -56.99 -14.18
C THR A 122 4.87 -58.19 -15.09
N ALA A 123 3.71 -58.35 -15.71
CA ALA A 123 3.45 -59.47 -16.62
C ALA A 123 4.36 -59.47 -17.86
N LEU A 124 4.93 -58.31 -18.21
CA LEU A 124 5.84 -58.09 -19.33
C LEU A 124 7.11 -57.38 -18.85
N PRO A 125 8.27 -57.58 -19.51
CA PRO A 125 9.45 -56.77 -19.27
C PRO A 125 9.17 -55.28 -19.51
N ILE A 126 9.71 -54.41 -18.66
CA ILE A 126 9.54 -52.96 -18.78
C ILE A 126 10.60 -52.32 -19.69
N ASN A 127 10.20 -51.34 -20.48
CA ASN A 127 11.08 -50.49 -21.29
C ASN A 127 10.68 -49.00 -21.18
N GLU A 128 11.42 -48.12 -21.86
CA GLU A 128 11.26 -46.66 -21.76
C GLU A 128 10.01 -46.12 -22.49
N SER A 129 9.40 -46.90 -23.38
CA SER A 129 8.20 -46.53 -24.15
C SER A 129 6.88 -46.82 -23.40
N GLN A 130 6.93 -47.18 -22.11
CA GLN A 130 5.78 -47.69 -21.35
C GLN A 130 5.49 -46.85 -20.10
N LEU A 131 4.22 -46.53 -19.89
CA LEU A 131 3.74 -45.98 -18.63
C LEU A 131 3.45 -47.13 -17.64
N ILE A 132 4.09 -47.09 -16.47
CA ILE A 132 3.97 -48.12 -15.44
C ILE A 132 3.22 -47.54 -14.25
N VAL A 133 2.17 -48.23 -13.81
CA VAL A 133 1.46 -47.93 -12.56
C VAL A 133 2.01 -48.84 -11.47
N LEU A 134 2.72 -48.24 -10.51
CA LEU A 134 3.39 -48.89 -9.39
C LEU A 134 2.57 -48.71 -8.10
N PRO A 135 2.09 -49.80 -7.47
CA PRO A 135 1.50 -49.72 -6.13
C PRO A 135 2.57 -49.39 -5.07
N ILE A 136 2.23 -48.51 -4.14
CA ILE A 136 3.03 -48.16 -2.97
C ILE A 136 2.34 -48.75 -1.73
N ASN A 137 2.91 -49.79 -1.14
CA ASN A 137 2.28 -50.49 -0.02
C ASN A 137 2.71 -49.96 1.35
N LEU A 138 3.94 -49.46 1.48
CA LEU A 138 4.46 -48.89 2.71
C LEU A 138 4.87 -47.44 2.48
N THR A 139 4.50 -46.55 3.41
CA THR A 139 4.93 -45.15 3.35
C THR A 139 6.44 -45.06 3.50
N ASN A 140 7.12 -44.37 2.58
CA ASN A 140 8.58 -44.26 2.63
C ASN A 140 9.05 -43.50 3.88
N THR A 141 10.10 -43.99 4.53
CA THR A 141 10.67 -43.42 5.76
C THR A 141 12.04 -42.78 5.53
N GLY A 142 12.57 -42.86 4.31
CA GLY A 142 13.86 -42.34 3.91
C GLY A 142 13.88 -41.93 2.43
N THR A 143 15.00 -41.37 2.00
CA THR A 143 15.26 -40.93 0.61
C THR A 143 16.76 -41.09 0.29
N PRO A 144 17.17 -41.53 -0.92
CA PRO A 144 16.34 -41.88 -2.08
C PRO A 144 15.57 -43.21 -1.90
N VAL A 145 14.45 -43.34 -2.61
CA VAL A 145 13.67 -44.58 -2.71
C VAL A 145 13.97 -45.28 -4.03
N THR A 146 14.10 -46.60 -4.03
CA THR A 146 14.31 -47.39 -5.26
C THR A 146 13.20 -48.38 -5.53
N VAL A 147 13.00 -48.76 -6.79
CA VAL A 147 12.13 -49.86 -7.22
C VAL A 147 12.87 -50.82 -8.15
N SER A 148 12.71 -52.13 -7.96
CA SER A 148 13.14 -53.16 -8.92
C SER A 148 11.93 -53.86 -9.54
N PHE A 149 11.96 -54.08 -10.85
CA PHE A 149 10.91 -54.78 -11.58
C PHE A 149 11.39 -56.17 -12.03
N ASN A 150 10.62 -57.22 -11.75
CA ASN A 150 10.92 -58.61 -12.13
C ASN A 150 12.32 -59.09 -11.70
N GLY A 151 12.82 -58.61 -10.56
CA GLY A 151 14.17 -58.95 -10.06
C GLY A 151 15.33 -58.29 -10.82
N GLY A 152 15.05 -57.33 -11.71
CA GLY A 152 16.06 -56.53 -12.41
C GLY A 152 16.77 -55.49 -11.52
N SER A 153 17.64 -54.70 -12.14
CA SER A 153 18.38 -53.63 -11.46
C SER A 153 17.46 -52.61 -10.80
N ALA A 154 17.84 -52.14 -9.61
CA ALA A 154 17.10 -51.12 -8.88
C ALA A 154 17.14 -49.77 -9.63
N LEU A 155 15.97 -49.20 -9.85
CA LEU A 155 15.76 -47.87 -10.41
C LEU A 155 15.49 -46.87 -9.28
N THR A 156 16.11 -45.70 -9.31
CA THR A 156 15.82 -44.64 -8.33
C THR A 156 14.51 -43.95 -8.69
N ILE A 157 13.57 -43.87 -7.74
CA ILE A 157 12.31 -43.16 -7.94
C ILE A 157 12.55 -41.64 -7.86
N LYS A 158 11.99 -40.90 -8.81
CA LYS A 158 12.10 -39.44 -8.92
C LYS A 158 10.73 -38.81 -9.12
N THR A 159 10.49 -37.64 -8.52
CA THR A 159 9.27 -36.83 -8.78
C THR A 159 9.31 -36.26 -10.19
N ALA A 160 8.18 -35.77 -10.72
CA ALA A 160 8.11 -35.17 -12.06
C ALA A 160 9.17 -34.08 -12.34
N ALA A 161 9.58 -33.31 -11.32
CA ALA A 161 10.65 -32.31 -11.41
C ALA A 161 12.09 -32.85 -11.29
N GLY A 162 12.28 -34.16 -11.15
CA GLY A 162 13.59 -34.84 -11.07
C GLY A 162 14.18 -34.94 -9.65
N ASN A 163 13.44 -34.53 -8.63
CA ASN A 163 13.86 -34.60 -7.23
C ASN A 163 13.64 -36.01 -6.66
N ASN A 164 14.35 -36.38 -5.59
CA ASN A 164 13.97 -37.59 -4.84
C ASN A 164 12.67 -37.32 -4.08
N PRO A 165 11.76 -38.30 -3.95
CA PRO A 165 10.61 -38.20 -3.06
C PRO A 165 11.02 -37.81 -1.64
N ALA A 166 10.25 -36.90 -1.01
CA ALA A 166 10.46 -36.55 0.39
C ALA A 166 10.10 -37.74 1.31
N ILE A 167 10.60 -37.73 2.55
CA ILE A 167 10.17 -38.69 3.57
C ILE A 167 8.65 -38.57 3.76
N GLY A 168 7.93 -39.68 3.68
CA GLY A 168 6.46 -39.71 3.73
C GLY A 168 5.75 -39.35 2.43
N GLY A 169 6.48 -38.96 1.38
CA GLY A 169 5.88 -38.49 0.13
C GLY A 169 5.34 -39.60 -0.78
N LEU A 170 5.81 -40.84 -0.63
CA LEU A 170 5.18 -42.02 -1.23
C LEU A 170 4.32 -42.68 -0.16
N VAL A 171 3.01 -42.44 -0.20
CA VAL A 171 2.08 -42.86 0.86
C VAL A 171 1.63 -44.31 0.63
N GLY A 172 1.72 -45.15 1.66
CA GLY A 172 1.23 -46.53 1.64
C GLY A 172 -0.26 -46.61 1.33
N GLY A 173 -0.66 -47.58 0.50
CA GLY A 173 -2.03 -47.77 0.02
C GLY A 173 -2.37 -46.96 -1.23
N THR A 174 -1.42 -46.22 -1.80
CA THR A 174 -1.61 -45.45 -3.04
C THR A 174 -0.92 -46.11 -4.23
N ALA A 175 -1.09 -45.55 -5.44
CA ALA A 175 -0.33 -45.96 -6.62
C ALA A 175 0.25 -44.72 -7.31
N VAL A 176 1.47 -44.84 -7.82
CA VAL A 176 2.14 -43.79 -8.60
C VAL A 176 2.32 -44.27 -10.03
N ALA A 177 2.15 -43.35 -10.99
CA ALA A 177 2.38 -43.62 -12.40
C ALA A 177 3.68 -42.95 -12.86
N GLY A 178 4.50 -43.67 -13.63
CA GLY A 178 5.78 -43.19 -14.12
C GLY A 178 6.36 -44.06 -15.22
N TYR A 179 7.46 -43.63 -15.84
CA TYR A 179 8.16 -44.37 -16.88
C TYR A 179 9.60 -44.66 -16.46
N LYS A 180 10.19 -45.68 -17.07
CA LYS A 180 11.63 -45.95 -16.94
C LYS A 180 12.39 -44.91 -17.77
N ASP A 181 13.38 -44.27 -17.17
CA ASP A 181 14.32 -43.38 -17.83
C ASP A 181 15.73 -43.74 -17.36
N GLY A 182 16.46 -44.50 -18.19
CA GLY A 182 17.78 -45.02 -17.85
C GLY A 182 17.76 -45.87 -16.57
N SER A 183 18.42 -45.37 -15.52
CA SER A 183 18.51 -45.97 -14.18
C SER A 183 17.48 -45.40 -13.18
N THR A 184 16.48 -44.66 -13.65
CA THR A 184 15.45 -44.03 -12.82
C THR A 184 14.04 -44.46 -13.19
N PHE A 185 13.13 -44.33 -12.23
CA PHE A 185 11.69 -44.43 -12.41
C PHE A 185 11.11 -43.03 -12.16
N GLN A 186 10.78 -42.33 -13.23
CA GLN A 186 10.35 -40.94 -13.22
C GLN A 186 8.83 -40.86 -13.12
N MET A 187 8.32 -40.29 -12.02
CA MET A 187 6.89 -40.13 -11.77
C MET A 187 6.27 -39.04 -12.65
N LEU A 188 5.00 -39.19 -13.00
CA LEU A 188 4.23 -38.18 -13.73
C LEU A 188 3.66 -37.06 -12.85
N SER A 189 3.41 -37.34 -11.58
CA SER A 189 2.86 -36.37 -10.61
C SER A 189 3.96 -35.87 -9.67
N ASP A 190 3.88 -34.59 -9.28
CA ASP A 190 4.75 -34.01 -8.24
C ASP A 190 4.04 -33.99 -6.86
N GLN A 191 4.83 -34.04 -5.79
CA GLN A 191 4.37 -33.91 -4.40
C GLN A 191 4.12 -32.44 -4.00
N ALA A 192 4.59 -31.46 -4.80
CA ALA A 192 4.51 -30.03 -4.51
C ALA A 192 3.07 -29.48 -4.33
N SER A 193 2.05 -30.09 -4.93
CA SER A 193 0.67 -29.57 -4.88
C SER A 193 0.04 -29.59 -3.48
N THR A 194 0.35 -30.61 -2.66
CA THR A 194 -0.16 -30.72 -1.28
C THR A 194 0.49 -29.71 -0.33
N ALA A 195 1.76 -29.39 -0.52
CA ALA A 195 2.46 -28.38 0.29
C ALA A 195 1.97 -26.96 -0.04
N ILE A 196 1.65 -26.68 -1.30
CA ILE A 196 1.07 -25.41 -1.75
C ILE A 196 -0.34 -25.22 -1.19
N GLN A 197 -1.16 -26.28 -1.16
CA GLN A 197 -2.49 -26.22 -0.56
C GLN A 197 -2.43 -25.92 0.95
N ALA A 198 -1.56 -26.61 1.70
CA ALA A 198 -1.39 -26.35 3.12
C ALA A 198 -0.89 -24.92 3.41
N ALA A 199 -0.02 -24.37 2.57
CA ALA A 199 0.45 -22.99 2.68
C ALA A 199 -0.66 -21.97 2.39
N ALA A 200 -1.55 -22.25 1.43
CA ALA A 200 -2.69 -21.39 1.12
C ALA A 200 -3.74 -21.40 2.24
N GLU A 201 -4.04 -22.57 2.82
CA GLU A 201 -4.95 -22.70 3.97
C GLU A 201 -4.41 -21.98 5.21
N ALA A 202 -3.10 -22.06 5.47
CA ALA A 202 -2.45 -21.32 6.55
C ALA A 202 -2.49 -19.79 6.33
N ALA A 203 -2.33 -19.33 5.09
CA ALA A 203 -2.43 -17.91 4.75
C ALA A 203 -3.86 -17.37 4.88
N GLN A 204 -4.87 -18.19 4.56
CA GLN A 204 -6.27 -17.85 4.77
C GLN A 204 -6.59 -17.72 6.27
N ALA A 205 -6.18 -18.69 7.09
CA ALA A 205 -6.39 -18.65 8.54
C ALA A 205 -5.71 -17.44 9.19
N ALA A 206 -4.50 -17.08 8.76
CA ALA A 206 -3.81 -15.87 9.20
C ALA A 206 -4.55 -14.58 8.78
N SER A 207 -5.17 -14.57 7.60
CA SER A 207 -5.96 -13.42 7.12
C SER A 207 -7.27 -13.26 7.89
N GLU A 208 -7.94 -14.37 8.22
CA GLU A 208 -9.16 -14.37 9.05
C GLU A 208 -8.85 -13.91 10.48
N ALA A 209 -7.78 -14.40 11.10
CA ALA A 209 -7.35 -13.94 12.42
C ALA A 209 -6.99 -12.44 12.43
N ALA A 210 -6.29 -11.96 11.39
CA ALA A 210 -5.97 -10.53 11.27
C ALA A 210 -7.21 -9.64 11.08
N ARG A 211 -8.25 -10.13 10.38
CA ARG A 211 -9.53 -9.43 10.28
C ARG A 211 -10.21 -9.35 11.64
N ASP A 212 -10.28 -10.47 12.35
CA ASP A 212 -10.97 -10.54 13.64
C ASP A 212 -10.25 -9.69 14.70
N ASP A 213 -8.91 -9.68 14.71
CA ASP A 213 -8.11 -8.77 15.54
C ASP A 213 -8.36 -7.29 15.19
N ALA A 214 -8.52 -6.97 13.89
CA ALA A 214 -8.84 -5.61 13.45
C ALA A 214 -10.26 -5.17 13.83
N GLU A 215 -11.24 -6.07 13.77
CA GLU A 215 -12.61 -5.82 14.22
C GLU A 215 -12.66 -5.64 15.75
N ALA A 216 -11.97 -6.49 16.51
CA ALA A 216 -11.84 -6.34 17.96
C ALA A 216 -11.13 -5.04 18.35
N ALA A 217 -10.09 -4.64 17.61
CA ALA A 217 -9.40 -3.37 17.82
C ALA A 217 -10.29 -2.16 17.47
N ARG A 218 -11.10 -2.25 16.40
CA ARG A 218 -12.09 -1.21 16.05
C ARG A 218 -13.13 -1.07 17.16
N ASP A 219 -13.67 -2.18 17.65
CA ASP A 219 -14.73 -2.16 18.67
C ASP A 219 -14.19 -1.68 20.02
N ALA A 220 -12.97 -2.09 20.38
CA ALA A 220 -12.25 -1.55 21.54
C ALA A 220 -11.95 -0.05 21.38
N ALA A 221 -11.56 0.41 20.19
CA ALA A 221 -11.34 1.83 19.91
C ALA A 221 -12.65 2.62 19.94
N GLN A 222 -13.76 2.08 19.44
CA GLN A 222 -15.06 2.74 19.44
C GLN A 222 -15.62 2.84 20.87
N ALA A 223 -15.48 1.79 21.68
CA ALA A 223 -15.82 1.81 23.11
C ALA A 223 -14.93 2.79 23.90
N ALA A 224 -13.62 2.82 23.60
CA ALA A 224 -12.69 3.77 24.23
C ALA A 224 -12.98 5.23 23.82
N VAL A 225 -13.31 5.49 22.55
CA VAL A 225 -13.68 6.83 22.07
C VAL A 225 -14.99 7.29 22.70
N SER A 226 -15.99 6.41 22.85
CA SER A 226 -17.25 6.75 23.51
C SER A 226 -17.15 6.99 25.03
N SER A 227 -16.07 6.50 25.67
CA SER A 227 -15.76 6.78 27.08
C SER A 227 -15.02 8.10 27.32
N VAL A 228 -14.54 8.74 26.25
CA VAL A 228 -13.52 9.81 26.32
C VAL A 228 -13.90 11.07 25.53
N VAL A 229 -14.57 10.92 24.40
CA VAL A 229 -15.11 12.02 23.59
C VAL A 229 -16.64 11.86 23.57
N PRO A 230 -17.39 12.84 24.10
CA PRO A 230 -18.85 12.75 24.04
C PRO A 230 -19.29 12.76 22.58
N ASN A 231 -20.20 11.87 22.21
CA ASN A 231 -20.90 11.99 20.93
C ASN A 231 -21.60 13.35 20.89
N VAL A 232 -21.20 14.22 19.98
CA VAL A 232 -21.77 15.57 19.87
C VAL A 232 -22.96 15.54 18.91
N PHE A 233 -24.14 15.77 19.45
CA PHE A 233 -25.40 15.83 18.73
C PHE A 233 -25.81 17.29 18.49
N ALA A 234 -26.64 17.51 17.47
CA ALA A 234 -27.07 18.85 17.11
C ALA A 234 -27.93 19.48 18.22
N ASP A 235 -28.81 18.67 18.82
CA ASP A 235 -29.79 19.04 19.84
C ASP A 235 -30.12 17.86 20.77
N ILE A 236 -30.84 18.14 21.86
CA ILE A 236 -31.23 17.14 22.86
C ILE A 236 -32.19 16.07 22.29
N ALA A 237 -33.02 16.44 21.31
CA ALA A 237 -33.95 15.50 20.67
C ALA A 237 -33.20 14.40 19.88
N THR A 238 -32.08 14.76 19.26
CA THR A 238 -31.21 13.83 18.53
C THR A 238 -30.50 12.85 19.47
N VAL A 239 -30.14 13.28 20.69
CA VAL A 239 -29.63 12.38 21.73
C VAL A 239 -30.67 11.35 22.13
N GLY A 240 -31.94 11.75 22.30
CA GLY A 240 -33.02 10.81 22.64
C GLY A 240 -33.34 9.78 21.55
N ALA A 241 -32.96 10.08 20.29
CA ALA A 241 -33.07 9.16 19.16
C ALA A 241 -31.81 8.27 18.98
N TYR A 242 -30.74 8.53 19.73
CA TYR A 242 -29.53 7.72 19.71
C TYR A 242 -29.81 6.35 20.35
N ASN A 243 -29.37 5.28 19.68
CA ASN A 243 -29.64 3.91 20.12
C ASN A 243 -28.38 3.01 20.01
N PRO A 244 -27.38 3.22 20.88
CA PRO A 244 -26.13 2.46 20.82
C PRO A 244 -26.27 1.06 21.43
N THR A 245 -25.39 0.15 21.03
CA THR A 245 -25.31 -1.20 21.61
C THR A 245 -24.71 -1.21 23.03
N VAL A 246 -23.90 -0.20 23.35
CA VAL A 246 -23.30 0.04 24.67
C VAL A 246 -23.50 1.50 25.03
N ALA A 247 -23.94 1.79 26.25
CA ALA A 247 -24.12 3.16 26.70
C ALA A 247 -22.76 3.90 26.73
N PRO A 248 -22.59 5.03 26.02
CA PRO A 248 -21.39 5.85 26.17
C PRO A 248 -21.33 6.45 27.58
N ASP A 249 -20.14 6.75 28.10
CA ASP A 249 -20.02 7.38 29.42
C ASP A 249 -20.47 8.85 29.39
N PHE A 250 -20.34 9.49 28.21
CA PHE A 250 -20.72 10.88 27.98
C PHE A 250 -21.44 11.08 26.64
N VAL A 251 -22.38 12.02 26.60
CA VAL A 251 -23.00 12.58 25.37
C VAL A 251 -22.93 14.09 25.42
N ALA A 252 -22.95 14.78 24.28
CA ALA A 252 -22.94 16.24 24.25
C ALA A 252 -23.89 16.80 23.19
N VAL A 253 -24.35 18.02 23.38
CA VAL A 253 -25.21 18.73 22.43
C VAL A 253 -24.63 20.11 22.09
N SER A 254 -24.64 20.48 20.81
CA SER A 254 -24.18 21.78 20.29
C SER A 254 -25.26 22.87 20.25
N GLY A 255 -26.34 22.66 21.01
CA GLY A 255 -27.52 23.51 21.16
C GLY A 255 -28.55 22.73 21.98
N TRP A 256 -29.29 23.36 22.89
CA TRP A 256 -30.22 22.63 23.76
C TRP A 256 -31.55 22.36 23.06
N ASP A 257 -32.21 23.43 22.60
CA ASP A 257 -33.53 23.37 21.96
C ASP A 257 -33.45 23.39 20.42
N GLU A 258 -32.49 24.11 19.83
CA GLU A 258 -32.25 24.18 18.38
C GLU A 258 -30.74 24.10 18.02
N ALA A 259 -30.43 23.61 16.82
CA ALA A 259 -29.06 23.56 16.33
C ALA A 259 -28.48 24.98 16.16
N GLY A 260 -27.48 25.34 16.98
CA GLY A 260 -26.72 26.59 16.81
C GLY A 260 -26.76 27.59 17.98
N ASP A 261 -27.29 27.24 19.15
CA ASP A 261 -27.38 28.13 20.33
C ASP A 261 -26.02 28.44 21.04
N GLU A 262 -24.90 28.28 20.33
CA GLU A 262 -23.51 28.62 20.69
C GLU A 262 -22.95 28.02 22.00
N ASN A 263 -23.68 27.16 22.72
CA ASN A 263 -23.21 26.50 23.95
C ASN A 263 -23.14 24.98 23.78
N LEU A 264 -21.97 24.40 24.04
CA LEU A 264 -21.76 22.95 24.10
C LEU A 264 -22.08 22.44 25.51
N PHE A 265 -23.10 21.60 25.65
CA PHE A 265 -23.45 20.96 26.92
C PHE A 265 -22.97 19.51 26.90
N VAL A 266 -22.20 19.09 27.91
CA VAL A 266 -21.75 17.70 28.10
C VAL A 266 -22.58 17.08 29.22
N MET A 267 -23.06 15.86 28.99
CA MET A 267 -23.86 15.08 29.92
C MET A 267 -23.16 13.76 30.23
N GLU A 268 -23.21 13.32 31.48
CA GLU A 268 -22.65 12.06 31.97
C GLU A 268 -23.74 11.09 32.38
N GLN A 269 -23.43 9.79 32.43
CA GLN A 269 -24.40 8.78 32.86
C GLN A 269 -24.95 9.06 34.27
N ALA A 270 -26.27 9.04 34.40
CA ALA A 270 -27.01 9.18 35.64
C ALA A 270 -27.79 7.89 35.98
N GLY A 271 -28.04 7.64 37.26
CA GLY A 271 -28.77 6.45 37.70
C GLY A 271 -30.30 6.53 37.50
N SER A 272 -30.85 7.73 37.35
CA SER A 272 -32.29 7.99 37.24
C SER A 272 -32.57 9.44 36.81
N ASP A 273 -33.81 9.72 36.40
CA ASP A 273 -34.34 11.10 36.30
C ASP A 273 -34.25 11.78 37.68
N ASP A 274 -33.58 12.93 37.73
CA ASP A 274 -33.40 13.75 38.94
C ASP A 274 -34.45 14.89 39.05
N GLY A 275 -35.36 15.01 38.08
CA GLY A 275 -36.47 15.95 38.06
C GLY A 275 -36.09 17.41 37.78
N ASN A 276 -34.85 17.68 37.34
CA ASN A 276 -34.34 19.03 37.12
C ASN A 276 -34.71 19.62 35.74
N GLY A 277 -35.23 18.80 34.80
CA GLY A 277 -35.58 19.20 33.44
C GLY A 277 -34.40 19.31 32.46
N ALA A 278 -33.21 18.86 32.86
CA ALA A 278 -31.93 18.92 32.16
C ALA A 278 -31.28 17.54 31.95
N ASN A 279 -32.08 16.47 31.94
CA ASN A 279 -31.62 15.09 31.77
C ASN A 279 -32.33 14.42 30.57
N ILE A 280 -31.74 13.33 30.07
CA ILE A 280 -32.30 12.57 28.95
C ILE A 280 -32.06 11.07 29.08
N GLU A 281 -33.07 10.28 28.70
CA GLU A 281 -32.96 8.83 28.58
C GLU A 281 -32.60 8.43 27.15
N VAL A 282 -31.58 7.58 27.02
CA VAL A 282 -31.14 7.00 25.75
C VAL A 282 -31.43 5.50 25.77
N SER A 283 -32.07 4.99 24.72
CA SER A 283 -32.34 3.55 24.58
C SER A 283 -31.10 2.78 24.11
N LEU A 284 -30.95 1.52 24.51
CA LEU A 284 -29.85 0.65 24.07
C LEU A 284 -30.35 -0.52 23.21
N ASP A 285 -29.63 -0.85 22.13
CA ASP A 285 -29.89 -2.01 21.27
C ASP A 285 -29.16 -3.25 21.80
N PRO A 286 -29.78 -4.43 21.98
CA PRO A 286 -31.18 -4.79 21.70
C PRO A 286 -32.17 -4.55 22.84
N SER A 287 -31.70 -4.23 24.04
CA SER A 287 -32.58 -3.89 25.17
C SER A 287 -31.84 -3.15 26.27
N GLY A 288 -32.45 -2.10 26.81
CA GLY A 288 -31.97 -1.34 27.96
C GLY A 288 -32.19 0.16 27.76
N SER A 289 -31.93 0.95 28.80
CA SER A 289 -31.85 2.40 28.71
C SER A 289 -30.83 2.94 29.71
N GLN A 290 -30.28 4.11 29.41
CA GLN A 290 -29.33 4.81 30.27
C GLN A 290 -29.71 6.29 30.34
N TRP A 291 -29.79 6.83 31.56
CA TRP A 291 -30.01 8.26 31.80
C TRP A 291 -28.70 9.03 31.70
N TYR A 292 -28.79 10.27 31.25
CA TYR A 292 -27.69 11.24 31.19
C TYR A 292 -28.11 12.57 31.84
N ASP A 293 -27.23 13.19 32.60
CA ASP A 293 -27.44 14.49 33.26
C ASP A 293 -26.30 15.47 32.96
N VAL A 294 -26.59 16.77 32.92
CA VAL A 294 -25.62 17.82 32.55
C VAL A 294 -24.54 17.95 33.62
N VAL A 295 -23.27 17.86 33.21
CA VAL A 295 -22.14 17.99 34.13
C VAL A 295 -21.94 19.46 34.51
N PRO A 296 -22.12 19.85 35.79
CA PRO A 296 -21.81 21.21 36.22
C PRO A 296 -20.28 21.37 36.30
N ASN A 297 -19.70 22.31 35.54
CA ASN A 297 -18.33 22.83 35.72
C ASN A 297 -17.10 21.98 35.30
N ARG A 298 -17.16 21.22 34.20
CA ARG A 298 -15.93 20.85 33.45
C ARG A 298 -15.83 21.70 32.18
N PRO A 299 -15.02 22.79 32.14
CA PRO A 299 -14.70 23.40 30.87
C PRO A 299 -13.93 22.37 30.04
N LEU A 300 -14.52 21.94 28.92
CA LEU A 300 -13.83 21.16 27.90
C LEU A 300 -12.66 22.03 27.40
N VAL A 301 -11.45 21.76 27.90
CA VAL A 301 -10.25 22.31 27.28
C VAL A 301 -10.15 21.64 25.92
N LEU A 302 -10.37 22.40 24.84
CA LEU A 302 -10.08 21.92 23.48
C LEU A 302 -8.72 21.24 23.50
N PRO A 303 -8.56 20.03 22.92
CA PRO A 303 -7.31 19.30 23.01
C PRO A 303 -6.17 20.19 22.55
N ALA A 304 -5.19 20.41 23.43
CA ALA A 304 -4.03 21.22 23.12
C ALA A 304 -3.30 20.60 21.91
N PHE A 305 -3.22 21.33 20.80
CA PHE A 305 -2.62 20.82 19.56
C PHE A 305 -1.18 20.35 19.81
N PRO A 306 -0.78 19.15 19.35
CA PRO A 306 0.57 18.66 19.61
C PRO A 306 1.60 19.54 18.88
N ALA A 307 2.70 19.85 19.58
CA ALA A 307 3.88 20.40 18.94
C ALA A 307 4.63 19.26 18.24
N ILE A 308 4.69 19.28 16.91
CA ILE A 308 5.39 18.25 16.14
C ILE A 308 6.82 18.68 15.87
N VAL A 309 7.76 17.80 16.24
CA VAL A 309 9.18 17.97 16.01
C VAL A 309 9.57 17.03 14.88
N ASP A 310 9.92 17.59 13.73
CA ASP A 310 10.34 16.80 12.57
C ASP A 310 11.75 16.22 12.77
N MET A 311 11.80 15.02 13.33
CA MET A 311 13.06 14.28 13.48
C MET A 311 13.54 13.77 12.12
N HIS A 312 12.64 13.22 11.31
CA HIS A 312 12.95 12.48 10.08
C HIS A 312 13.65 13.32 9.01
N TYR A 313 13.02 14.40 8.53
CA TYR A 313 13.60 15.27 7.48
C TYR A 313 14.20 16.55 8.05
N GLY A 314 13.85 16.89 9.30
CA GLY A 314 14.39 18.04 10.02
C GLY A 314 15.81 17.77 10.53
N VAL A 315 15.95 17.21 11.73
CA VAL A 315 17.28 17.02 12.34
C VAL A 315 18.08 15.88 11.71
N LEU A 316 17.44 14.79 11.26
CA LEU A 316 18.13 13.67 10.64
C LEU A 316 18.38 13.86 9.14
N LYS A 317 17.85 14.94 8.53
CA LYS A 317 18.06 15.27 7.11
C LYS A 317 17.68 14.14 6.15
N GLY A 318 16.73 13.29 6.55
CA GLY A 318 16.36 12.08 5.81
C GLY A 318 17.48 11.03 5.72
N THR A 319 18.51 11.11 6.56
CA THR A 319 19.72 10.27 6.46
C THR A 319 19.84 9.37 7.69
N GLY A 320 19.84 8.06 7.46
CA GLY A 320 20.07 7.01 8.45
C GLY A 320 21.55 6.64 8.58
N TRP A 321 21.84 5.62 9.39
CA TRP A 321 23.17 5.01 9.44
C TRP A 321 23.47 4.25 8.13
N ASN A 322 24.69 4.36 7.61
CA ASN A 322 25.10 3.76 6.33
C ASN A 322 25.96 2.51 6.57
N SER A 323 25.73 1.42 5.83
CA SER A 323 26.55 0.19 5.90
C SER A 323 28.01 0.36 5.47
N ALA A 324 28.32 1.41 4.70
CA ALA A 324 29.69 1.81 4.39
C ALA A 324 30.38 2.54 5.55
N ASP A 325 29.63 2.85 6.61
CA ASP A 325 30.10 3.55 7.80
C ASP A 325 30.58 2.54 8.86
N PRO A 326 31.86 2.61 9.31
CA PRO A 326 32.37 1.76 10.38
C PRO A 326 31.91 2.20 11.79
N GLU A 327 30.94 3.12 11.88
CA GLU A 327 30.25 3.64 13.07
C GLU A 327 29.70 2.61 14.08
N ASP A 328 29.99 1.33 13.95
CA ASP A 328 29.62 0.28 14.90
C ASP A 328 30.50 0.38 16.17
N GLY A 329 30.08 1.22 17.12
CA GLY A 329 30.61 1.22 18.49
C GLY A 329 31.33 2.48 18.98
N GLY A 330 31.05 3.69 18.45
CA GLY A 330 31.58 4.90 19.10
C GLY A 330 31.32 6.28 18.50
N ILE A 331 31.92 7.29 19.16
CA ILE A 331 31.94 8.69 18.74
C ILE A 331 33.27 8.98 18.03
N TYR A 332 33.20 9.28 16.75
CA TYR A 332 34.29 9.87 15.98
C TYR A 332 34.16 11.38 15.98
N ALA A 333 35.14 12.08 16.56
CA ALA A 333 35.09 13.52 16.73
C ALA A 333 36.38 14.20 16.29
N THR A 334 36.23 15.43 15.82
CA THR A 334 37.30 16.37 15.49
C THR A 334 36.86 17.78 15.91
N THR A 335 37.76 18.75 15.78
CA THR A 335 37.40 20.17 15.81
C THR A 335 37.49 20.79 14.42
N THR A 336 36.82 21.91 14.20
CA THR A 336 37.08 22.78 13.05
C THR A 336 38.46 23.44 13.17
N SER A 337 39.15 23.61 12.06
CA SER A 337 40.42 24.35 11.97
C SER A 337 40.21 25.81 11.58
N ALA A 338 39.06 26.15 11.01
CA ALA A 338 38.69 27.50 10.61
C ALA A 338 37.20 27.77 10.90
N SER A 339 36.86 29.04 11.09
CA SER A 339 35.45 29.45 11.20
C SER A 339 34.73 29.34 9.86
N ALA A 340 33.43 29.06 9.90
CA ALA A 340 32.55 29.02 8.74
C ALA A 340 31.24 29.77 9.03
N SER A 341 30.72 30.51 8.05
CA SER A 341 29.45 31.23 8.20
C SER A 341 28.25 30.29 8.04
N ALA A 342 27.11 30.66 8.64
CA ALA A 342 25.83 30.09 8.23
C ALA A 342 25.65 30.29 6.71
N GLY A 343 25.12 29.29 6.02
CA GLY A 343 25.03 29.26 4.55
C GLY A 343 26.24 28.64 3.85
N ALA A 344 27.36 28.38 4.53
CA ALA A 344 28.52 27.72 3.93
C ALA A 344 28.27 26.22 3.65
N TYR A 345 28.92 25.68 2.62
CA TYR A 345 28.80 24.28 2.18
C TYR A 345 30.02 23.42 2.55
N ALA A 346 30.89 23.93 3.42
CA ALA A 346 32.11 23.26 3.77
C ALA A 346 32.52 23.53 5.22
N LEU A 347 33.05 22.51 5.87
CA LEU A 347 33.73 22.61 7.17
C LEU A 347 35.18 22.15 7.01
N VAL A 348 36.13 23.02 7.38
CA VAL A 348 37.54 22.63 7.45
C VAL A 348 37.82 22.11 8.85
N VAL A 349 38.26 20.86 8.96
CA VAL A 349 38.46 20.15 10.23
C VAL A 349 39.94 19.87 10.52
N ALA A 350 40.25 19.49 11.75
CA ALA A 350 41.60 19.10 12.16
C ALA A 350 41.95 17.67 11.71
N ALA A 351 40.97 16.77 11.69
CA ALA A 351 41.09 15.41 11.18
C ALA A 351 39.81 15.00 10.43
N ALA A 352 39.96 14.35 9.27
CA ALA A 352 38.85 13.89 8.43
C ALA A 352 38.86 12.37 8.17
N ALA A 353 39.83 11.63 8.72
CA ALA A 353 40.06 10.22 8.38
C ALA A 353 38.94 9.27 8.85
N GLU A 354 38.20 9.65 9.89
CA GLU A 354 37.10 8.87 10.49
C GLU A 354 35.72 9.31 9.95
N PHE A 355 35.68 10.17 8.92
CA PHE A 355 34.44 10.64 8.29
C PHE A 355 34.29 10.05 6.89
N TYR A 356 33.05 9.91 6.43
CA TYR A 356 32.72 9.27 5.16
C TYR A 356 31.71 10.07 4.34
N GLU A 357 31.66 9.79 3.04
CA GLU A 357 30.65 10.36 2.16
C GLU A 357 29.24 9.86 2.53
N ASN A 358 28.23 10.74 2.46
CA ASN A 358 26.85 10.49 2.84
C ASN A 358 26.59 10.29 4.34
N GLN A 359 27.59 10.53 5.19
CA GLN A 359 27.46 10.46 6.64
C GLN A 359 26.70 11.67 7.21
N LEU A 360 25.80 11.42 8.16
CA LEU A 360 25.17 12.45 8.97
C LEU A 360 26.11 12.83 10.13
N ILE A 361 26.44 14.11 10.24
CA ILE A 361 27.33 14.64 11.28
C ILE A 361 26.62 15.65 12.18
N VAL A 362 27.19 15.87 13.36
CA VAL A 362 26.84 16.94 14.29
C VAL A 362 27.96 17.96 14.33
N TYR A 363 27.62 19.25 14.36
CA TYR A 363 28.58 20.33 14.61
C TYR A 363 28.03 21.31 15.65
N LEU A 364 28.94 21.97 16.39
CA LEU A 364 28.60 22.97 17.39
C LEU A 364 28.60 24.37 16.77
N GLY A 365 27.45 25.06 16.80
CA GLY A 365 27.31 26.43 16.36
C GLY A 365 27.92 27.45 17.33
N THR A 366 28.13 28.68 16.87
CA THR A 366 28.59 29.81 17.71
C THR A 366 27.58 30.23 18.79
N ASP A 367 26.31 29.87 18.61
CA ASP A 367 25.24 29.98 19.62
C ASP A 367 25.32 28.89 20.71
N GLY A 368 26.30 27.99 20.59
CA GLY A 368 26.52 26.85 21.46
C GLY A 368 25.57 25.69 21.19
N LEU A 369 24.67 25.73 20.21
CA LEU A 369 23.73 24.65 19.93
C LEU A 369 24.31 23.62 18.95
N CYS A 370 23.83 22.39 19.04
CA CYS A 370 24.16 21.31 18.13
C CYS A 370 23.26 21.35 16.89
N TYR A 371 23.89 21.25 15.72
CA TYR A 371 23.25 21.22 14.40
C TYR A 371 23.73 20.00 13.63
N THR A 372 23.00 19.62 12.58
CA THR A 372 23.35 18.47 11.74
C THR A 372 23.62 18.89 10.30
N ALA A 373 24.50 18.14 9.64
CA ALA A 373 24.77 18.26 8.21
C ALA A 373 25.07 16.87 7.61
N VAL A 374 24.92 16.73 6.29
CA VAL A 374 25.27 15.50 5.57
C VAL A 374 26.50 15.76 4.73
N ILE A 375 27.51 14.90 4.84
CA ILE A 375 28.74 15.00 4.03
C ILE A 375 28.41 14.62 2.58
N LYS A 376 28.73 15.51 1.65
CA LYS A 376 28.68 15.28 0.21
C LYS A 376 29.96 14.64 -0.31
N SER A 377 31.12 15.09 0.15
CA SER A 377 32.42 14.56 -0.24
C SER A 377 33.50 15.07 0.71
N ILE A 378 34.65 14.41 0.72
CA ILE A 378 35.79 14.79 1.56
C ILE A 378 36.96 15.15 0.65
N SER A 379 37.56 16.32 0.89
CA SER A 379 38.71 16.82 0.13
C SER A 379 39.81 17.21 1.10
N SER A 380 40.75 16.29 1.36
CA SER A 380 41.76 16.45 2.42
C SER A 380 41.08 16.69 3.78
N LEU A 381 41.28 17.86 4.39
CA LEU A 381 40.68 18.25 5.67
C LEU A 381 39.36 19.03 5.53
N THR A 382 38.76 19.05 4.35
CA THR A 382 37.50 19.75 4.10
C THR A 382 36.37 18.75 3.91
N LEU A 383 35.37 18.84 4.79
CA LEU A 383 34.08 18.15 4.65
C LEU A 383 33.16 19.03 3.80
N ASN A 384 32.92 18.67 2.53
CA ASN A 384 31.94 19.34 1.69
C ASN A 384 30.55 18.78 2.01
N LEU A 385 29.53 19.63 2.09
CA LEU A 385 28.22 19.29 2.64
C LEU A 385 27.13 19.26 1.56
N LYS A 386 26.13 18.38 1.70
CA LYS A 386 24.96 18.31 0.80
C LYS A 386 23.97 19.45 1.02
N GLY A 387 24.05 20.13 2.15
CA GLY A 387 23.24 21.29 2.51
C GLY A 387 24.10 22.35 3.20
N PRO A 388 23.63 23.61 3.26
CA PRO A 388 24.37 24.68 3.92
C PRO A 388 24.33 24.50 5.44
N LEU A 389 25.35 25.02 6.13
CA LEU A 389 25.33 25.18 7.58
C LEU A 389 24.16 26.07 8.00
N GLU A 390 23.35 25.59 8.95
CA GLU A 390 22.24 26.35 9.54
C GLU A 390 22.71 27.47 10.48
N ALA A 391 23.92 27.34 11.02
CA ALA A 391 24.50 28.28 11.97
C ALA A 391 25.98 28.48 11.69
N ALA A 392 26.51 29.64 12.07
CA ALA A 392 27.94 29.90 12.00
C ALA A 392 28.69 28.99 12.98
N VAL A 393 29.93 28.64 12.62
CA VAL A 393 30.80 27.74 13.37
C VAL A 393 32.11 28.45 13.63
N ALA A 394 32.57 28.46 14.88
CA ALA A 394 33.88 29.03 15.25
C ALA A 394 35.01 28.04 14.88
N SER A 395 36.23 28.54 14.70
CA SER A 395 37.43 27.70 14.74
C SER A 395 37.56 27.02 16.11
N GLY A 396 37.97 25.75 16.12
CA GLY A 396 38.04 24.92 17.33
C GLY A 396 36.70 24.32 17.78
N ALA A 397 35.61 24.53 17.04
CA ALA A 397 34.30 23.99 17.38
C ALA A 397 34.21 22.48 17.15
N HIS A 398 33.43 21.79 17.97
CA HIS A 398 33.22 20.34 17.89
C HIS A 398 32.51 19.93 16.61
N VAL A 399 32.98 18.84 15.99
CA VAL A 399 32.34 18.12 14.89
C VAL A 399 32.44 16.62 15.17
N SER A 400 31.36 15.86 15.02
CA SER A 400 31.37 14.39 15.16
C SER A 400 30.39 13.70 14.22
N ASN A 401 30.51 12.39 14.08
CA ASN A 401 29.42 11.56 13.58
C ASN A 401 28.13 11.75 14.39
N PHE A 402 26.99 11.39 13.79
CA PHE A 402 25.68 11.42 14.45
C PHE A 402 25.32 10.10 15.13
N TYR A 403 25.48 8.97 14.43
CA TYR A 403 25.06 7.66 14.94
C TYR A 403 26.15 6.99 15.79
N ASN A 404 25.74 6.08 16.67
CA ASN A 404 26.62 5.20 17.46
C ASN A 404 26.55 3.75 16.96
N ASP A 405 25.43 3.41 16.34
CA ASP A 405 25.13 2.10 15.75
C ASP A 405 24.03 2.27 14.69
N GLN A 406 23.54 1.15 14.15
CA GLN A 406 22.60 1.08 13.03
C GLN A 406 21.19 1.62 13.35
N ALA A 407 20.88 1.85 14.64
CA ALA A 407 19.56 2.27 15.10
C ALA A 407 19.59 3.49 16.03
N HIS A 408 20.73 3.83 16.65
CA HIS A 408 20.79 4.85 17.70
C HIS A 408 21.82 5.95 17.43
N PRO A 409 21.47 7.21 17.76
CA PRO A 409 22.42 8.30 17.85
C PRO A 409 23.51 8.04 18.89
N ASN A 410 24.67 8.67 18.73
CA ASN A 410 25.59 8.86 19.83
C ASN A 410 25.16 10.07 20.69
N LYS A 411 25.89 10.34 21.78
CA LYS A 411 25.61 11.46 22.70
C LYS A 411 25.40 12.81 22.00
N TRP A 412 26.22 13.13 20.99
CA TRP A 412 26.11 14.39 20.25
C TRP A 412 24.92 14.40 19.30
N GLY A 413 24.59 13.25 18.71
CA GLY A 413 23.36 13.07 17.94
C GLY A 413 22.11 13.36 18.79
N TYR A 414 22.03 12.78 20.00
CA TYR A 414 20.97 13.11 20.96
C TYR A 414 20.93 14.59 21.34
N TYR A 415 22.09 15.22 21.49
CA TYR A 415 22.15 16.65 21.79
C TYR A 415 21.62 17.51 20.64
N ALA A 416 21.90 17.13 19.39
CA ALA A 416 21.36 17.79 18.22
C ALA A 416 19.82 17.65 18.14
N ILE A 417 19.26 16.48 18.48
CA ILE A 417 17.81 16.26 18.54
C ILE A 417 17.16 17.18 19.58
N ALA A 418 17.71 17.23 20.79
CA ALA A 418 17.19 18.07 21.87
C ALA A 418 17.29 19.58 21.54
N ASP A 419 18.44 20.03 21.01
CA ASP A 419 18.61 21.42 20.60
C ASP A 419 17.71 21.78 19.39
N PHE A 420 17.47 20.84 18.48
CA PHE A 420 16.51 21.02 17.38
C PHE A 420 15.07 21.13 17.89
N MET A 421 14.67 20.28 18.84
CA MET A 421 13.36 20.36 19.50
C MET A 421 13.18 21.73 20.17
N LEU A 422 14.12 22.17 20.99
CA LEU A 422 14.02 23.47 21.69
C LEU A 422 13.88 24.66 20.73
N ARG A 423 14.44 24.58 19.52
CA ARG A 423 14.28 25.58 18.46
C ARG A 423 12.90 25.53 17.78
N ASN A 424 12.21 24.39 17.80
CA ASN A 424 10.99 24.18 16.99
C ASN A 424 9.72 23.91 17.80
N VAL A 425 9.81 23.62 19.10
CA VAL A 425 8.68 23.25 19.97
C VAL A 425 7.57 24.31 20.07
N GLY A 426 7.88 25.57 19.80
CA GLY A 426 6.89 26.66 19.77
C GLY A 426 5.97 26.65 18.55
N LYS A 427 6.23 25.77 17.56
CA LYS A 427 5.43 25.66 16.33
C LYS A 427 4.27 24.69 16.57
N ARG A 428 3.04 25.22 16.53
CA ARG A 428 1.81 24.42 16.59
C ARG A 428 0.95 24.70 15.37
N TYR A 429 0.50 23.61 14.75
CA TYR A 429 -0.15 23.66 13.46
C TYR A 429 -1.35 22.73 13.40
N ARG A 430 -2.28 23.04 12.49
CA ARG A 430 -3.34 22.13 12.06
C ARG A 430 -3.28 21.88 10.56
N LEU A 431 -3.58 20.66 10.14
CA LEU A 431 -3.64 20.33 8.72
C LEU A 431 -4.87 20.97 8.07
N ALA A 432 -4.62 21.76 7.02
CA ALA A 432 -5.66 22.33 6.16
C ALA A 432 -5.75 21.59 4.82
N HIS A 433 -4.61 21.30 4.18
CA HIS A 433 -4.55 20.50 2.95
C HIS A 433 -3.30 19.64 2.90
N ARG A 434 -3.35 18.54 2.14
CA ARG A 434 -2.24 17.60 1.93
C ARG A 434 -2.25 17.07 0.51
N TRP A 435 -1.06 16.94 -0.09
CA TRP A 435 -0.84 16.23 -1.34
C TRP A 435 0.32 15.25 -1.17
N VAL A 436 0.10 14.00 -1.57
CA VAL A 436 1.10 12.93 -1.59
C VAL A 436 1.49 12.58 -3.03
N THR A 437 2.47 11.70 -3.20
CA THR A 437 2.99 11.32 -4.53
C THR A 437 1.93 10.71 -5.45
N GLY A 438 0.84 10.14 -4.94
CA GLY A 438 -0.25 9.62 -5.77
C GLY A 438 -1.20 10.68 -6.35
N ASP A 439 -1.19 11.89 -5.79
CA ASP A 439 -2.22 12.89 -6.09
C ASP A 439 -1.98 13.64 -7.39
N ASP A 440 -3.05 14.23 -7.93
CA ASP A 440 -3.01 15.01 -9.15
C ASP A 440 -2.19 16.29 -9.00
N TYR A 441 -1.58 16.71 -10.10
CA TYR A 441 -0.83 17.95 -10.20
C TYR A 441 -0.96 18.57 -11.60
N ILE A 442 -0.60 19.84 -11.71
CA ILE A 442 -0.57 20.59 -12.98
C ILE A 442 0.89 20.79 -13.38
N PRO A 443 1.36 20.24 -14.52
CA PRO A 443 2.73 20.46 -14.98
C PRO A 443 2.97 21.95 -15.30
N VAL A 444 4.16 22.44 -14.97
CA VAL A 444 4.63 23.79 -15.32
C VAL A 444 5.73 23.64 -16.36
N GLY A 445 5.49 24.18 -17.56
CA GLY A 445 6.42 24.09 -18.68
C GLY A 445 6.49 22.67 -19.26
N SER A 446 7.69 22.13 -19.47
CA SER A 446 7.86 20.78 -20.06
C SER A 446 9.00 19.98 -19.41
N PRO A 447 9.02 19.84 -18.07
CA PRO A 447 10.02 19.03 -17.40
C PRO A 447 9.97 17.56 -17.86
N THR A 448 11.12 16.88 -17.78
CA THR A 448 11.14 15.42 -17.82
C THR A 448 10.68 14.88 -16.47
N GLU A 449 9.55 14.17 -16.43
CA GLU A 449 9.02 13.53 -15.22
C GLU A 449 9.49 12.05 -15.13
N SER A 450 9.80 11.60 -13.92
CA SER A 450 10.11 10.20 -13.60
C SER A 450 9.78 9.89 -12.15
N ALA A 451 9.71 8.61 -11.79
CA ALA A 451 9.59 8.18 -10.40
C ALA A 451 10.99 7.97 -9.79
N LEU A 452 11.25 8.52 -8.61
CA LEU A 452 12.45 8.23 -7.82
C LEU A 452 12.13 7.16 -6.77
N SER A 453 12.42 5.91 -7.13
CA SER A 453 12.16 4.71 -6.30
C SER A 453 13.43 4.07 -5.74
N ALA A 454 14.60 4.68 -5.93
CA ALA A 454 15.86 4.13 -5.44
C ALA A 454 15.85 4.02 -3.90
N LEU A 455 16.36 2.91 -3.37
CA LEU A 455 16.68 2.77 -1.96
C LEU A 455 17.92 3.61 -1.67
N SER A 456 17.71 4.87 -1.27
CA SER A 456 18.77 5.85 -1.10
C SER A 456 18.28 6.95 -0.16
N TYR A 457 19.17 7.45 0.71
CA TYR A 457 18.87 8.62 1.54
C TYR A 457 18.58 9.89 0.73
N ASP A 458 18.99 9.95 -0.55
CA ASP A 458 18.67 11.08 -1.43
C ASP A 458 17.22 11.05 -1.94
N ASN A 459 16.54 9.90 -1.79
CA ASN A 459 15.13 9.75 -2.09
C ASN A 459 14.27 10.30 -0.93
N PRO A 460 13.45 11.35 -1.17
CA PRO A 460 12.51 11.86 -0.17
C PRO A 460 11.22 11.02 -0.11
N GLY A 461 11.04 10.08 -1.03
CA GLY A 461 9.99 9.07 -1.02
C GLY A 461 10.47 7.76 -0.41
N SER A 462 9.89 6.65 -0.85
CA SER A 462 10.37 5.29 -0.56
C SER A 462 10.39 4.43 -1.84
N THR A 463 10.86 3.19 -1.75
CA THR A 463 10.81 2.23 -2.87
C THR A 463 9.37 1.88 -3.26
N THR A 464 8.45 1.87 -2.28
CA THR A 464 7.02 1.58 -2.48
C THR A 464 6.17 2.84 -2.71
N LYS A 465 6.68 4.02 -2.35
CA LYS A 465 6.03 5.33 -2.50
C LYS A 465 7.02 6.30 -3.11
N ALA A 466 7.39 6.02 -4.36
CA ALA A 466 8.39 6.78 -5.09
C ALA A 466 8.05 8.28 -5.14
N ALA A 467 9.04 9.13 -4.88
CA ALA A 467 8.87 10.57 -5.05
C ALA A 467 8.72 10.92 -6.54
N ARG A 468 7.94 11.96 -6.84
CA ARG A 468 7.84 12.47 -8.22
C ARG A 468 9.04 13.34 -8.53
N LYS A 469 9.87 12.90 -9.49
CA LYS A 469 11.09 13.59 -9.91
C LYS A 469 10.83 14.36 -11.20
N PHE A 470 11.23 15.62 -11.21
CA PHE A 470 11.18 16.52 -12.35
C PHE A 470 12.58 16.99 -12.69
N VAL A 471 12.96 16.95 -13.97
CA VAL A 471 14.19 17.56 -14.48
C VAL A 471 13.83 18.70 -15.42
N ALA A 472 14.28 19.90 -15.09
CA ALA A 472 13.94 21.11 -15.83
C ALA A 472 14.59 21.14 -17.23
N THR A 473 13.78 21.38 -18.25
CA THR A 473 14.25 21.63 -19.63
C THR A 473 14.42 23.12 -19.89
N ILE A 474 13.69 23.95 -19.15
CA ILE A 474 13.88 25.40 -19.04
C ILE A 474 13.79 25.83 -17.58
N ALA A 475 14.26 27.04 -17.27
CA ALA A 475 14.13 27.58 -15.91
C ALA A 475 12.64 27.68 -15.50
N LEU A 476 12.36 27.29 -14.25
CA LEU A 476 11.04 27.21 -13.61
C LEU A 476 10.13 26.08 -14.09
N ASP A 477 10.63 25.15 -14.91
CA ASP A 477 9.94 23.89 -15.16
C ASP A 477 9.69 23.11 -13.86
N GLY A 478 8.54 22.45 -13.76
CA GLY A 478 8.18 21.67 -12.58
C GLY A 478 6.68 21.37 -12.48
N MET A 479 6.12 21.65 -11.31
CA MET A 479 4.73 21.29 -10.98
C MET A 479 4.00 22.39 -10.20
N LYS A 480 2.66 22.33 -10.24
CA LYS A 480 1.74 23.05 -9.37
C LYS A 480 0.75 22.08 -8.75
N THR A 481 0.28 22.37 -7.55
CA THR A 481 -0.94 21.74 -7.03
C THR A 481 -2.16 22.21 -7.84
N PRO A 482 -3.26 21.43 -7.86
CA PRO A 482 -4.57 21.96 -8.15
C PRO A 482 -4.88 23.20 -7.29
N THR A 483 -5.82 24.01 -7.75
CA THR A 483 -6.30 25.16 -6.99
C THR A 483 -7.04 24.73 -5.73
N PHE A 484 -6.79 25.42 -4.63
CA PHE A 484 -7.48 25.20 -3.35
C PHE A 484 -7.82 26.55 -2.69
N SER A 485 -8.70 26.52 -1.71
CA SER A 485 -9.12 27.71 -0.95
C SER A 485 -8.86 27.50 0.54
N LEU A 486 -8.65 28.60 1.25
CA LEU A 486 -8.46 28.63 2.71
C LEU A 486 -9.28 29.78 3.31
N PRO A 487 -9.74 29.64 4.56
CA PRO A 487 -10.16 30.78 5.37
C PRO A 487 -9.04 31.83 5.48
N ALA A 488 -9.41 33.09 5.71
CA ALA A 488 -8.42 34.12 6.00
C ALA A 488 -7.62 33.74 7.27
N GLY A 489 -6.29 33.84 7.21
CA GLY A 489 -5.45 33.40 8.32
C GLY A 489 -3.98 33.26 7.96
N ASN A 490 -3.18 32.88 8.96
CA ASN A 490 -1.76 32.61 8.79
C ASN A 490 -1.55 31.11 8.59
N TYR A 491 -0.74 30.76 7.59
CA TYR A 491 -0.49 29.40 7.21
C TYR A 491 1.00 29.16 6.94
N VAL A 492 1.40 27.89 6.97
CA VAL A 492 2.70 27.41 6.51
C VAL A 492 2.47 26.40 5.40
N CYS A 493 3.12 26.62 4.26
CA CYS A 493 3.28 25.58 3.24
C CYS A 493 4.54 24.78 3.56
N ARG A 494 4.33 23.49 3.85
CA ARG A 494 5.38 22.52 4.17
C ARG A 494 5.58 21.60 2.97
N VAL A 495 6.77 21.58 2.37
CA VAL A 495 7.09 20.69 1.22
C VAL A 495 8.28 19.82 1.57
N VAL A 496 8.09 18.50 1.54
CA VAL A 496 9.16 17.50 1.65
C VAL A 496 9.65 17.16 0.26
N MET A 497 10.92 17.45 -0.02
CA MET A 497 11.55 17.18 -1.31
C MET A 497 13.07 17.08 -1.21
N THR A 498 13.69 16.55 -2.26
CA THR A 498 15.12 16.71 -2.54
C THR A 498 15.27 17.80 -3.60
N PRO A 499 15.81 18.99 -3.27
CA PRO A 499 15.86 20.15 -4.19
C PRO A 499 16.77 19.96 -5.39
N ASN A 500 17.78 19.10 -5.28
CA ASN A 500 18.73 18.83 -6.35
C ASN A 500 19.08 17.33 -6.39
N THR A 501 18.55 16.62 -7.37
CA THR A 501 18.73 15.18 -7.56
C THR A 501 19.82 14.82 -8.57
N GLU A 502 20.36 15.79 -9.31
CA GLU A 502 21.28 15.52 -10.43
C GLU A 502 22.73 15.66 -10.00
N SER A 503 23.52 14.62 -10.20
CA SER A 503 24.97 14.65 -9.96
C SER A 503 25.70 15.64 -10.88
N GLY A 504 25.19 15.85 -12.10
CA GLY A 504 25.77 16.76 -13.10
C GLY A 504 25.34 18.23 -12.98
N SER A 505 24.39 18.58 -12.10
CA SER A 505 24.00 19.98 -11.88
C SER A 505 25.01 20.72 -11.01
N ALA A 506 25.06 22.05 -11.12
CA ALA A 506 25.88 22.87 -10.23
C ALA A 506 25.44 22.73 -8.77
N ASP A 507 26.38 22.76 -7.82
CA ASP A 507 26.05 22.71 -6.38
C ASP A 507 25.20 23.89 -5.90
N SER A 508 25.27 25.02 -6.60
CA SER A 508 24.44 26.19 -6.39
C SER A 508 23.06 26.10 -7.05
N ALA A 509 22.71 24.99 -7.69
CA ALA A 509 21.42 24.79 -8.34
C ALA A 509 20.27 24.86 -7.33
N LYS A 510 19.34 25.77 -7.58
CA LYS A 510 18.21 26.07 -6.69
C LYS A 510 16.93 25.45 -7.19
N THR A 511 16.10 24.99 -6.26
CA THR A 511 14.69 24.73 -6.50
C THR A 511 13.85 25.67 -5.66
N ARG A 512 12.79 26.18 -6.27
CA ARG A 512 11.92 27.24 -5.75
C ARG A 512 10.55 26.66 -5.44
N VAL A 513 10.05 26.95 -4.24
CA VAL A 513 8.65 26.78 -3.86
C VAL A 513 8.00 28.16 -3.81
N THR A 514 6.80 28.27 -4.37
CA THR A 514 6.03 29.51 -4.40
C THR A 514 4.58 29.22 -4.00
N VAL A 515 4.04 29.97 -3.06
CA VAL A 515 2.60 30.01 -2.82
C VAL A 515 2.01 31.14 -3.67
N LEU A 516 1.05 30.80 -4.51
CA LEU A 516 0.34 31.70 -5.41
C LEU A 516 -1.06 31.99 -4.87
N GLN A 517 -1.53 33.24 -4.99
CA GLN A 517 -2.90 33.67 -4.69
C GLN A 517 -3.43 34.47 -5.89
N GLY A 518 -4.52 34.01 -6.52
CA GLY A 518 -5.03 34.60 -7.75
C GLY A 518 -3.98 34.63 -8.88
N GLY A 519 -3.09 33.63 -8.93
CA GLY A 519 -1.97 33.54 -9.88
C GLY A 519 -0.73 34.37 -9.53
N SER A 520 -0.78 35.23 -8.51
CA SER A 520 0.36 36.05 -8.07
C SER A 520 1.10 35.42 -6.90
N ALA A 521 2.43 35.50 -6.89
CA ALA A 521 3.23 34.98 -5.77
C ALA A 521 3.03 35.82 -4.49
N ILE A 522 2.70 35.14 -3.39
CA ILE A 522 2.54 35.76 -2.07
C ILE A 522 3.60 35.29 -1.05
N SER A 523 4.24 34.15 -1.31
CA SER A 523 5.37 33.65 -0.52
C SER A 523 6.25 32.76 -1.37
N LEU A 524 7.54 32.72 -1.06
CA LEU A 524 8.60 32.15 -1.88
C LEU A 524 9.76 31.67 -1.00
N LEU A 525 10.33 30.51 -1.32
CA LEU A 525 11.59 30.05 -0.75
C LEU A 525 12.38 29.23 -1.77
N GLU A 526 13.70 29.39 -1.75
CA GLU A 526 14.63 28.63 -2.58
C GLU A 526 15.64 27.87 -1.72
N LYS A 527 15.97 26.65 -2.11
CA LYS A 527 17.05 25.87 -1.49
C LYS A 527 17.89 25.16 -2.55
N THR A 528 19.16 24.93 -2.21
CA THR A 528 20.16 24.24 -3.04
C THR A 528 20.63 22.92 -2.40
N HIS A 529 19.76 22.25 -1.63
CA HIS A 529 20.14 21.02 -0.92
C HIS A 529 20.16 19.82 -1.88
N ARG A 530 21.07 18.88 -1.63
CA ARG A 530 21.21 17.59 -2.34
C ARG A 530 20.72 16.39 -1.54
N HIS A 531 20.01 16.63 -0.44
CA HIS A 531 19.39 15.62 0.40
C HIS A 531 17.92 16.01 0.65
N PRO A 532 17.06 15.08 1.09
CA PRO A 532 15.70 15.38 1.50
C PRO A 532 15.67 16.47 2.58
N THR A 533 14.82 17.47 2.38
CA THR A 533 14.64 18.57 3.32
C THR A 533 13.19 19.06 3.26
N VAL A 534 12.83 19.83 4.28
CA VAL A 534 11.51 20.46 4.38
C VAL A 534 11.63 21.94 4.01
N PHE A 535 10.80 22.41 3.10
CA PHE A 535 10.56 23.83 2.88
C PHE A 535 9.38 24.23 3.74
N GLU A 536 9.57 25.19 4.63
CA GLU A 536 8.48 25.79 5.40
C GLU A 536 8.35 27.25 4.97
N LEU A 537 7.28 27.57 4.24
CA LEU A 537 6.98 28.92 3.76
C LEU A 537 5.77 29.45 4.50
N ALA A 538 5.97 30.45 5.37
CA ALA A 538 4.85 31.18 5.95
C ALA A 538 4.16 32.04 4.89
N PHE A 539 2.83 32.11 4.94
CA PHE A 539 2.03 33.00 4.11
C PHE A 539 0.73 33.39 4.83
N ASN A 540 0.14 34.51 4.42
CA ASN A 540 -1.17 34.95 4.90
C ASN A 540 -2.20 34.77 3.76
N ALA A 541 -3.24 33.96 4.01
CA ALA A 541 -4.33 33.79 3.07
C ALA A 541 -5.40 34.86 3.30
N LYS A 542 -5.99 35.37 2.21
CA LYS A 542 -7.15 36.29 2.28
C LYS A 542 -8.44 35.55 1.98
N HIS A 543 -9.53 36.03 2.56
CA HIS A 543 -10.88 35.47 2.37
C HIS A 543 -11.25 35.42 0.86
N LEU A 544 -11.85 34.32 0.40
CA LEU A 544 -12.31 34.08 -0.99
C LEU A 544 -11.21 34.09 -2.07
N SER A 545 -10.00 33.62 -1.75
CA SER A 545 -8.91 33.58 -2.72
C SER A 545 -8.52 32.18 -3.15
N THR A 546 -8.34 32.00 -4.47
CA THR A 546 -7.76 30.79 -5.06
C THR A 546 -6.26 30.73 -4.81
N LEU A 547 -5.79 29.65 -4.20
CA LEU A 547 -4.40 29.38 -3.88
C LEU A 547 -3.84 28.22 -4.68
N GLN A 548 -2.53 28.22 -4.93
CA GLN A 548 -1.76 27.10 -5.49
C GLN A 548 -0.35 27.09 -4.91
N VAL A 549 0.27 25.92 -4.83
CA VAL A 549 1.71 25.78 -4.59
C VAL A 549 2.40 25.43 -5.90
N SER A 550 3.40 26.22 -6.30
CA SER A 550 4.23 25.99 -7.49
C SER A 550 5.65 25.61 -7.07
N ILE A 551 6.20 24.56 -7.66
CA ILE A 551 7.57 24.10 -7.44
C ILE A 551 8.28 24.04 -8.79
N GLY A 552 9.46 24.66 -8.88
CA GLY A 552 10.23 24.63 -10.13
C GLY A 552 11.73 24.83 -9.92
N ALA A 553 12.53 24.20 -10.78
CA ALA A 553 13.98 24.31 -10.73
C ALA A 553 14.44 25.63 -11.37
N GLN A 554 15.43 26.33 -10.80
CA GLN A 554 15.85 27.66 -11.28
C GLN A 554 16.69 27.64 -12.57
N ALA A 555 17.16 26.47 -13.01
CA ALA A 555 18.02 26.37 -14.19
C ALA A 555 17.77 25.06 -14.95
N ILE A 556 18.13 25.07 -16.23
CA ILE A 556 18.09 23.88 -17.11
C ILE A 556 18.97 22.75 -16.56
N GLY A 557 18.50 21.52 -16.68
CA GLY A 557 19.21 20.32 -16.22
C GLY A 557 19.23 20.13 -14.70
N VAL A 558 18.57 21.00 -13.94
CA VAL A 558 18.40 20.82 -12.50
C VAL A 558 17.17 19.96 -12.26
N GLY A 559 17.34 18.88 -11.51
CA GLY A 559 16.27 17.98 -11.11
C GLY A 559 15.91 18.12 -9.64
N PHE A 560 14.63 17.96 -9.30
CA PHE A 560 14.14 17.90 -7.92
C PHE A 560 13.11 16.78 -7.80
N ALA A 561 12.94 16.23 -6.58
CA ALA A 561 11.96 15.18 -6.32
C ALA A 561 11.06 15.52 -5.14
N VAL A 562 9.74 15.53 -5.33
CA VAL A 562 8.74 15.92 -4.33
C VAL A 562 8.02 14.69 -3.79
N ALA A 563 7.86 14.61 -2.46
CA ALA A 563 7.21 13.48 -1.79
C ALA A 563 5.92 13.86 -1.03
N LEU A 564 5.86 15.07 -0.46
CA LEU A 564 4.72 15.52 0.33
C LEU A 564 4.60 17.04 0.29
N ILE A 565 3.38 17.55 0.15
CA ILE A 565 3.03 18.97 0.33
C ILE A 565 1.92 19.05 1.36
N GLU A 566 2.09 19.88 2.38
CA GLU A 566 1.07 20.15 3.41
C GLU A 566 0.86 21.66 3.51
N ILE A 567 -0.40 22.05 3.74
CA ILE A 567 -0.77 23.41 4.12
C ILE A 567 -1.28 23.34 5.54
N LEU A 568 -0.65 24.12 6.39
CA LEU A 568 -0.80 24.05 7.83
C LEU A 568 -1.31 25.40 8.36
N SER A 569 -2.44 25.43 9.07
CA SER A 569 -2.88 26.61 9.83
C SER A 569 -1.95 26.83 11.00
N VAL A 570 -1.56 28.09 11.24
CA VAL A 570 -0.75 28.47 12.40
C VAL A 570 -1.66 28.73 13.59
N GLU A 571 -1.55 27.87 14.60
CA GLU A 571 -2.20 28.08 15.89
C GLU A 571 -1.29 28.91 16.81
N GLU A 572 -1.90 29.53 17.83
CA GLU A 572 -1.24 30.45 18.78
C GLU A 572 0.16 29.96 19.22
N GLN A 573 1.17 30.78 18.99
CA GLN A 573 2.56 30.47 19.37
C GLN A 573 2.81 30.85 20.82
N THR A 574 2.79 29.88 21.73
CA THR A 574 3.94 29.45 22.57
C THR A 574 3.48 28.76 23.86
N PRO A 575 4.13 27.65 24.22
CA PRO A 575 4.46 27.41 25.61
C PRO A 575 5.96 27.65 25.80
N ASP A 576 6.32 28.42 26.83
CA ASP A 576 7.69 28.40 27.36
C ASP A 576 8.04 26.95 27.76
N TYR A 577 9.29 26.54 27.48
CA TYR A 577 9.79 25.25 27.97
C TYR A 577 10.11 25.28 29.47
N GLY A 578 10.07 26.47 30.10
CA GLY A 578 10.37 26.69 31.52
C GLY A 578 9.35 26.11 32.51
N ASN A 579 9.87 25.58 33.61
CA ASN A 579 9.20 25.24 34.88
C ASN A 579 8.06 24.19 34.89
N LEU A 580 7.66 23.64 33.75
CA LEU A 580 6.64 22.59 33.69
C LEU A 580 7.24 21.20 33.94
N LEU A 581 6.52 20.37 34.72
CA LEU A 581 6.83 18.95 34.83
C LEU A 581 6.55 18.27 33.50
N THR A 582 7.60 17.69 32.92
CA THR A 582 7.58 17.01 31.63
C THR A 582 7.91 15.53 31.82
N VAL A 583 7.06 14.64 31.34
CA VAL A 583 7.38 13.21 31.20
C VAL A 583 7.89 12.97 29.79
N ALA A 584 9.08 12.39 29.65
CA ALA A 584 9.61 11.90 28.39
C ALA A 584 9.25 10.43 28.23
N LEU A 585 8.19 10.16 27.48
CA LEU A 585 7.67 8.83 27.16
C LEU A 585 8.27 8.36 25.83
N GLY A 586 8.95 7.22 25.81
CA GLY A 586 9.53 6.73 24.56
C GLY A 586 10.12 5.33 24.57
N ASP A 587 10.80 5.02 23.48
CA ASP A 587 11.54 3.77 23.32
C ASP A 587 13.00 3.89 23.80
N SER A 588 13.93 3.13 23.19
CA SER A 588 15.37 3.22 23.49
C SER A 588 15.93 4.63 23.29
N TRP A 589 15.40 5.43 22.36
CA TRP A 589 15.87 6.79 22.13
C TRP A 589 15.64 7.71 23.34
N VAL A 590 14.61 7.43 24.14
CA VAL A 590 14.37 8.11 25.41
C VAL A 590 15.09 7.39 26.55
N ALA A 591 15.19 6.06 26.53
CA ALA A 591 15.78 5.25 27.61
C ALA A 591 17.26 5.55 27.91
N PHE A 592 18.03 6.01 26.92
CA PHE A 592 19.43 6.38 27.13
C PHE A 592 19.64 7.71 27.89
N GLY A 593 18.61 8.55 28.01
CA GLY A 593 18.62 9.76 28.86
C GLY A 593 19.38 10.97 28.30
N HIS A 594 20.10 10.84 27.19
CA HIS A 594 20.88 11.95 26.63
C HIS A 594 20.03 13.13 26.14
N ILE A 595 18.79 12.90 25.70
CA ILE A 595 17.85 13.97 25.35
C ILE A 595 17.47 14.77 26.60
N THR A 596 17.07 14.08 27.67
CA THR A 596 16.67 14.72 28.93
C THR A 596 17.85 15.46 29.58
N ASP A 597 19.06 14.87 29.56
CA ASP A 597 20.29 15.52 30.02
C ASP A 597 20.55 16.84 29.28
N ARG A 598 20.40 16.84 27.95
CA ARG A 598 20.62 18.05 27.15
C ARG A 598 19.60 19.12 27.45
N ILE A 599 18.32 18.73 27.59
CA ILE A 599 17.26 19.67 27.94
C ILE A 599 17.54 20.30 29.31
N LEU A 600 17.91 19.52 30.32
CA LEU A 600 18.26 20.03 31.65
C LEU A 600 19.49 20.96 31.61
N ALA A 601 20.50 20.65 30.79
CA ALA A 601 21.65 21.53 30.61
C ALA A 601 21.27 22.90 29.98
N ARG A 602 20.23 22.94 29.13
CA ARG A 602 19.74 24.17 28.46
C ARG A 602 18.67 24.91 29.24
N LYS A 603 17.87 24.18 30.00
CA LYS A 603 16.76 24.67 30.80
C LYS A 603 16.87 24.06 32.21
N PRO A 604 17.82 24.52 33.04
CA PRO A 604 18.06 23.93 34.36
C PRO A 604 16.87 24.00 35.32
N THR A 605 15.86 24.82 35.01
CA THR A 605 14.64 24.95 35.82
C THR A 605 13.50 24.01 35.36
N SER A 606 13.66 23.29 34.25
CA SER A 606 12.71 22.28 33.80
C SER A 606 12.73 21.06 34.73
N LYS A 607 11.58 20.44 34.96
CA LYS A 607 11.46 19.18 35.71
C LYS A 607 11.15 18.07 34.70
N LEU A 608 11.98 17.03 34.67
CA LEU A 608 11.87 15.95 33.70
C LEU A 608 11.81 14.60 34.41
N ILE A 609 10.90 13.74 33.96
CA ILE A 609 10.83 12.33 34.31
C ILE A 609 11.08 11.55 33.02
N GLN A 610 12.00 10.60 33.08
CA GLN A 610 12.42 9.82 31.92
C GLN A 610 11.75 8.45 31.98
N GLU A 611 10.87 8.18 31.02
CA GLU A 611 10.04 6.97 30.93
C GLU A 611 10.28 6.30 29.58
N GLY A 612 11.55 6.03 29.28
CA GLY A 612 11.98 5.34 28.07
C GLY A 612 12.17 3.85 28.31
N VAL A 613 11.61 3.00 27.45
CA VAL A 613 11.77 1.54 27.53
C VAL A 613 12.26 1.00 26.19
N GLY A 614 13.45 0.40 26.17
CA GLY A 614 14.04 -0.16 24.96
C GLY A 614 13.12 -1.20 24.28
N GLY A 615 13.06 -1.16 22.95
CA GLY A 615 12.26 -2.09 22.16
C GLY A 615 10.74 -1.79 22.12
N ASN A 616 10.27 -0.80 22.87
CA ASN A 616 8.84 -0.43 22.84
C ASN A 616 8.46 0.19 21.49
N LYS A 617 7.26 -0.18 21.05
CA LYS A 617 6.52 0.37 19.91
C LYS A 617 5.54 1.43 20.39
N MET A 618 4.93 2.17 19.47
CA MET A 618 3.92 3.18 19.78
C MET A 618 2.72 2.59 20.56
N SER A 619 2.30 1.36 20.25
CA SER A 619 1.24 0.66 20.99
C SER A 619 1.63 0.26 22.41
N ASP A 620 2.91 -0.05 22.66
CA ASP A 620 3.40 -0.39 24.00
C ASP A 620 3.40 0.86 24.90
N LEU A 621 3.76 2.03 24.35
CA LEU A 621 3.63 3.32 25.02
C LEU A 621 2.18 3.61 25.45
N LEU A 622 1.21 3.31 24.59
CA LEU A 622 -0.21 3.45 24.91
C LEU A 622 -0.63 2.53 26.06
N GLY A 623 -0.17 1.27 26.04
CA GLY A 623 -0.47 0.29 27.08
C GLY A 623 0.08 0.67 28.46
N ARG A 624 1.20 1.39 28.52
CA ARG A 624 1.84 1.83 29.77
C ARG A 624 1.54 3.27 30.19
N PHE A 625 0.77 4.02 29.40
CA PHE A 625 0.52 5.45 29.62
C PHE A 625 0.00 5.78 31.04
N ALA A 626 -0.92 4.96 31.58
CA ALA A 626 -1.45 5.18 32.92
C ALA A 626 -0.37 5.10 34.01
N ALA A 627 0.49 4.07 33.92
CA ALA A 627 1.56 3.83 34.89
C ALA A 627 2.70 4.85 34.76
N ASP A 628 3.07 5.19 33.52
CA ASP A 628 4.31 5.91 33.24
C ASP A 628 4.07 7.40 32.96
N VAL A 629 2.82 7.84 32.81
CA VAL A 629 2.49 9.25 32.56
C VAL A 629 1.46 9.76 33.56
N GLU A 630 0.27 9.17 33.62
CA GLU A 630 -0.83 9.68 34.46
C GLU A 630 -0.46 9.69 35.94
N ALA A 631 0.26 8.66 36.39
CA ALA A 631 0.77 8.55 37.77
C ALA A 631 1.63 9.75 38.21
N HIS A 632 2.25 10.46 37.27
CA HIS A 632 3.10 11.62 37.56
C HIS A 632 2.36 12.96 37.45
N SER A 633 1.12 12.97 36.93
CA SER A 633 0.33 14.18 36.67
C SER A 633 1.13 15.30 35.97
N PRO A 634 1.80 15.01 34.84
CA PRO A 634 2.65 16.00 34.16
C PRO A 634 1.80 17.12 33.55
N ARG A 635 2.45 18.26 33.29
CA ARG A 635 1.87 19.31 32.45
C ARG A 635 2.32 19.24 31.00
N ARG A 636 3.25 18.34 30.72
CA ARG A 636 3.78 18.13 29.37
C ARG A 636 4.25 16.69 29.20
N VAL A 637 4.05 16.15 28.02
CA VAL A 637 4.56 14.85 27.63
C VAL A 637 5.37 15.02 26.34
N LEU A 638 6.64 14.65 26.42
CA LEU A 638 7.49 14.45 25.25
C LEU A 638 7.32 12.99 24.83
N MET A 639 6.95 12.77 23.58
CA MET A 639 6.63 11.47 23.03
C MET A 639 7.54 11.17 21.84
N MET A 640 8.26 10.04 21.90
CA MET A 640 9.20 9.61 20.87
C MET A 640 9.22 8.08 20.74
N ALA A 641 8.74 7.59 19.61
CA ALA A 641 8.82 6.18 19.20
C ALA A 641 8.70 6.08 17.67
N GLY A 642 8.77 4.86 17.14
CA GLY A 642 8.64 4.58 15.71
C GLY A 642 9.76 3.71 15.16
N THR A 643 10.95 3.72 15.78
CA THR A 643 12.08 2.90 15.35
C THR A 643 11.74 1.41 15.41
N ASN A 644 11.25 0.95 16.56
CA ASN A 644 10.87 -0.45 16.73
C ASN A 644 9.61 -0.78 15.92
N ASP A 645 8.70 0.17 15.74
CA ASP A 645 7.50 -0.02 14.95
C ASP A 645 7.81 -0.34 13.49
N TYR A 646 8.75 0.35 12.84
CA TYR A 646 9.08 0.06 11.44
C TYR A 646 10.08 -1.09 11.25
N TYR A 647 10.83 -1.48 12.29
CA TYR A 647 11.67 -2.70 12.29
C TYR A 647 10.89 -3.97 12.67
N THR A 648 9.70 -3.80 13.23
CA THR A 648 8.70 -4.86 13.36
C THR A 648 7.63 -4.66 12.28
N PRO A 649 6.87 -5.66 11.86
CA PRO A 649 5.92 -5.53 10.76
C PRO A 649 4.65 -4.74 11.14
N VAL A 650 4.75 -3.62 11.87
CA VAL A 650 3.62 -2.76 12.21
C VAL A 650 3.22 -1.93 10.99
N SER A 651 1.93 -1.89 10.70
CA SER A 651 1.40 -1.09 9.59
C SER A 651 1.43 0.41 9.91
N THR A 652 1.51 1.27 8.87
CA THR A 652 1.47 2.73 9.05
C THR A 652 0.19 3.21 9.71
N SER A 653 -0.95 2.56 9.45
CA SER A 653 -2.24 2.89 10.05
C SER A 653 -2.30 2.51 11.54
N SER A 654 -1.75 1.35 11.92
CA SER A 654 -1.66 0.93 13.34
C SER A 654 -0.76 1.86 14.15
N TYR A 655 0.39 2.26 13.57
CA TYR A 655 1.28 3.25 14.16
C TYR A 655 0.58 4.61 14.34
N GLU A 656 -0.08 5.12 13.29
CA GLU A 656 -0.81 6.39 13.36
C GLU A 656 -1.93 6.35 14.41
N THR A 657 -2.71 5.27 14.44
CA THR A 657 -3.80 5.10 15.41
C THR A 657 -3.28 5.17 16.83
N SER A 658 -2.20 4.43 17.13
CA SER A 658 -1.59 4.43 18.46
C SER A 658 -1.04 5.82 18.83
N ALA A 659 -0.41 6.49 17.86
CA ALA A 659 0.12 7.83 18.09
C ALA A 659 -0.99 8.86 18.39
N ARG A 660 -2.10 8.80 17.65
CA ARG A 660 -3.26 9.68 17.86
C ARG A 660 -3.94 9.41 19.20
N LEU A 661 -4.13 8.15 19.58
CA LEU A 661 -4.70 7.81 20.89
C LEU A 661 -3.84 8.34 22.04
N LEU A 662 -2.51 8.24 21.92
CA LEU A 662 -1.60 8.84 22.90
C LEU A 662 -1.73 10.37 22.95
N GLN A 663 -1.81 11.05 21.81
CA GLN A 663 -2.05 12.51 21.78
C GLN A 663 -3.36 12.88 22.50
N THR A 664 -4.44 12.12 22.26
CA THR A 664 -5.73 12.32 22.94
C THR A 664 -5.59 12.14 24.44
N ARG A 665 -5.00 11.04 24.92
CA ARG A 665 -4.79 10.80 26.36
C ARG A 665 -3.93 11.86 27.04
N ILE A 666 -2.90 12.37 26.35
CA ILE A 666 -2.08 13.49 26.85
C ILE A 666 -2.95 14.74 27.02
N SER A 667 -3.84 15.02 26.07
CA SER A 667 -4.74 16.18 26.15
C SER A 667 -5.80 16.05 27.24
N GLU A 668 -6.33 14.84 27.49
CA GLU A 668 -7.33 14.56 28.53
C GLU A 668 -6.83 14.84 29.94
N ILE A 669 -5.55 14.56 30.22
CA ILE A 669 -4.92 14.91 31.48
C ILE A 669 -4.52 16.40 31.57
N GLY A 670 -4.86 17.20 30.55
CA GLY A 670 -4.54 18.63 30.48
C GLY A 670 -3.05 18.92 30.23
N ALA A 671 -2.30 17.96 29.69
CA ALA A 671 -0.88 18.12 29.41
C ALA A 671 -0.61 18.57 27.96
N ASP A 672 0.47 19.32 27.77
CA ASP A 672 0.99 19.65 26.45
C ASP A 672 1.65 18.43 25.79
N CYS A 673 1.29 18.11 24.55
CA CYS A 673 1.97 17.08 23.78
C CYS A 673 3.11 17.67 22.93
N ILE A 674 4.31 17.09 23.02
CA ILE A 674 5.40 17.27 22.06
C ILE A 674 5.69 15.90 21.43
N MET A 675 5.42 15.76 20.14
CA MET A 675 5.63 14.50 19.43
C MET A 675 6.79 14.63 18.45
N PHE A 676 7.70 13.67 18.47
CA PHE A 676 8.72 13.52 17.44
C PHE A 676 8.19 12.64 16.30
N THR A 677 8.45 13.03 15.05
CA THR A 677 8.26 12.14 13.90
C THR A 677 9.22 10.95 13.98
N PRO A 678 8.94 9.80 13.35
CA PRO A 678 9.79 8.61 13.46
C PRO A 678 11.20 8.87 12.93
N SER A 679 12.18 8.12 13.45
CA SER A 679 13.57 8.17 12.99
C SER A 679 13.72 7.74 11.53
N VAL A 680 14.91 7.97 10.95
CA VAL A 680 15.26 7.43 9.64
C VAL A 680 15.90 6.06 9.85
N GLY A 681 15.31 5.01 9.28
CA GLY A 681 15.90 3.67 9.33
C GLY A 681 17.10 3.52 8.41
N THR A 682 18.01 2.62 8.76
CA THR A 682 19.11 2.25 7.85
C THR A 682 18.61 1.51 6.62
N ASP A 683 19.25 1.73 5.47
CA ASP A 683 18.99 1.02 4.21
C ASP A 683 19.45 -0.44 4.22
N ALA A 684 20.31 -0.83 5.17
CA ALA A 684 20.87 -2.18 5.25
C ALA A 684 21.15 -2.61 6.71
N HIS A 685 20.11 -2.74 7.54
CA HIS A 685 20.25 -3.25 8.90
C HIS A 685 20.72 -4.71 8.88
N THR A 686 21.76 -5.02 9.64
CA THR A 686 22.40 -6.36 9.68
C THR A 686 21.43 -7.51 9.97
N THR A 687 20.43 -7.29 10.83
CA THR A 687 19.44 -8.31 11.20
C THR A 687 18.04 -8.09 10.59
N ALA A 688 17.68 -6.86 10.26
CA ALA A 688 16.31 -6.48 9.88
C ALA A 688 16.18 -6.08 8.40
N GLY A 689 17.30 -5.91 7.69
CA GLY A 689 17.31 -5.47 6.30
C GLY A 689 16.94 -4.00 6.13
N ASP A 690 16.11 -3.71 5.12
CA ASP A 690 15.70 -2.35 4.75
C ASP A 690 14.76 -1.72 5.80
N GLY A 691 15.28 -0.80 6.61
CA GLY A 691 14.51 0.07 7.49
C GLY A 691 14.18 1.45 6.88
N LEU A 692 14.83 1.82 5.79
CA LEU A 692 14.62 3.13 5.15
C LEU A 692 13.24 3.20 4.46
N THR A 693 12.87 2.18 3.70
CA THR A 693 11.54 2.12 3.04
C THR A 693 10.39 2.25 4.05
N PRO A 694 10.30 1.42 5.12
CA PRO A 694 9.17 1.50 6.04
C PRO A 694 9.18 2.78 6.87
N SER A 695 10.35 3.27 7.33
CA SER A 695 10.43 4.55 8.06
C SER A 695 9.98 5.76 7.21
N ARG A 696 10.30 5.77 5.90
CA ARG A 696 9.78 6.75 4.94
C ARG A 696 8.27 6.66 4.79
N ASN A 697 7.72 5.45 4.70
CA ASN A 697 6.26 5.26 4.59
C ASN A 697 5.55 5.82 5.83
N TYR A 698 6.09 5.64 7.04
CA TYR A 698 5.52 6.21 8.26
C TYR A 698 5.48 7.74 8.19
N MET A 699 6.54 8.36 7.68
CA MET A 699 6.58 9.81 7.54
C MET A 699 5.62 10.34 6.45
N LEU A 700 5.45 9.60 5.34
CA LEU A 700 4.61 10.00 4.20
C LEU A 700 3.12 9.69 4.37
N ASP A 701 2.78 8.68 5.17
CA ASP A 701 1.39 8.30 5.43
C ASP A 701 0.87 8.92 6.72
N GLY A 702 1.73 9.05 7.73
CA GLY A 702 1.33 9.54 9.05
C GLY A 702 0.72 10.94 8.97
N ARG A 703 -0.47 11.08 9.55
CA ARG A 703 -1.12 12.38 9.77
C ARG A 703 -0.81 12.88 11.19
N TYR A 704 0.38 13.46 11.33
CA TYR A 704 0.89 13.94 12.62
C TYR A 704 0.17 15.18 13.17
N TRP A 705 -0.47 15.94 12.28
CA TRP A 705 -1.17 17.17 12.60
C TRP A 705 -2.66 16.90 12.85
N SER A 706 -3.25 17.58 13.83
CA SER A 706 -4.70 17.62 13.99
C SER A 706 -5.34 18.35 12.80
N GLU A 707 -6.45 17.83 12.28
CA GLU A 707 -7.17 18.48 11.18
C GLU A 707 -7.97 19.68 11.70
N ILE A 708 -8.25 20.64 10.82
CA ILE A 708 -9.17 21.74 11.14
C ILE A 708 -10.59 21.17 11.16
N ALA A 709 -11.25 21.19 12.31
CA ALA A 709 -12.65 20.81 12.44
C ALA A 709 -13.48 21.73 11.54
N GLY A 710 -14.24 21.15 10.60
CA GLY A 710 -14.97 21.91 9.58
C GLY A 710 -14.20 22.17 8.28
N VAL A 711 -12.93 21.76 8.15
CA VAL A 711 -12.28 21.57 6.85
C VAL A 711 -12.55 20.14 6.39
N VAL A 712 -13.84 19.89 6.16
CA VAL A 712 -14.23 18.96 5.11
C VAL A 712 -13.58 19.51 3.85
N GLY A 713 -12.86 18.67 3.07
CA GLY A 713 -12.20 19.08 1.83
C GLY A 713 -13.10 19.98 0.98
N PRO A 714 -12.55 20.91 0.18
CA PRO A 714 -13.23 22.12 -0.23
C PRO A 714 -14.59 21.81 -0.86
N THR A 715 -15.65 21.94 -0.06
CA THR A 715 -16.99 22.26 -0.54
C THR A 715 -16.88 23.68 -1.07
N GLU A 716 -16.26 23.84 -2.26
CA GLU A 716 -16.23 25.11 -2.97
C GLU A 716 -17.70 25.46 -3.23
N THR A 717 -18.21 26.39 -2.43
CA THR A 717 -19.59 26.86 -2.56
C THR A 717 -19.59 27.97 -3.59
N ILE A 718 -20.12 27.69 -4.76
CA ILE A 718 -20.27 28.61 -5.87
C ILE A 718 -21.67 29.21 -5.76
N ALA A 719 -21.74 30.51 -5.43
CA ALA A 719 -22.98 31.28 -5.43
C ALA A 719 -23.03 32.18 -6.68
N VAL A 720 -24.09 32.06 -7.46
CA VAL A 720 -24.27 32.83 -8.71
C VAL A 720 -25.69 33.40 -8.76
N SER A 721 -25.78 34.69 -9.09
CA SER A 721 -27.02 35.32 -9.51
C SER A 721 -27.30 34.98 -10.96
N ILE A 722 -28.50 34.49 -11.25
CA ILE A 722 -28.96 34.16 -12.60
C ILE A 722 -29.77 35.36 -13.08
N ASN A 723 -29.30 36.01 -14.15
CA ASN A 723 -30.05 37.02 -14.90
C ASN A 723 -29.78 36.76 -16.37
N LYS A 724 -30.73 36.15 -17.07
CA LYS A 724 -30.48 35.69 -18.45
C LYS A 724 -31.72 35.85 -19.31
N ARG A 725 -31.49 36.26 -20.56
CA ARG A 725 -32.48 36.24 -21.63
C ARG A 725 -32.35 34.91 -22.36
N VAL A 726 -33.45 34.19 -22.53
CA VAL A 726 -33.47 32.93 -23.30
C VAL A 726 -34.19 33.20 -24.61
N GLU A 727 -33.49 32.92 -25.71
CA GLU A 727 -34.05 33.08 -27.04
C GLU A 727 -35.00 31.93 -27.38
N GLN A 728 -36.04 32.21 -28.16
CA GLN A 728 -37.01 31.21 -28.61
C GLN A 728 -36.32 29.99 -29.26
N ASN A 729 -36.78 28.78 -28.91
CA ASN A 729 -36.28 27.50 -29.40
C ASN A 729 -34.77 27.23 -29.16
N THR A 730 -34.12 27.90 -28.21
CA THR A 730 -32.73 27.62 -27.85
C THR A 730 -32.63 26.88 -26.52
N THR A 731 -31.50 26.19 -26.33
CA THR A 731 -31.08 25.68 -25.02
C THR A 731 -29.98 26.56 -24.51
N GLU A 732 -30.22 27.19 -23.37
CA GLU A 732 -29.30 28.12 -22.75
C GLU A 732 -28.73 27.55 -21.47
N THR A 733 -27.42 27.72 -21.27
CA THR A 733 -26.78 27.41 -19.99
C THR A 733 -27.00 28.55 -19.01
N ILE A 734 -27.63 28.25 -17.88
CA ILE A 734 -27.92 29.23 -16.83
C ILE A 734 -26.89 29.18 -15.71
N PHE A 735 -26.20 28.05 -15.57
CA PHE A 735 -25.08 27.88 -14.66
C PHE A 735 -24.15 26.78 -15.19
N SER A 736 -22.84 27.01 -15.08
CA SER A 736 -21.82 26.00 -15.30
C SER A 736 -20.70 26.23 -14.28
N ILE A 737 -20.17 25.17 -13.71
CA ILE A 737 -18.96 25.29 -12.89
C ILE A 737 -17.78 25.73 -13.76
N PRO A 738 -16.85 26.56 -13.24
CA PRO A 738 -15.80 27.18 -14.05
C PRO A 738 -14.73 26.18 -14.54
N ALA A 739 -14.68 24.96 -14.00
CA ALA A 739 -13.73 23.92 -14.39
C ALA A 739 -14.37 22.53 -14.35
N THR A 740 -13.78 21.57 -15.04
CA THR A 740 -14.23 20.17 -14.96
C THR A 740 -13.98 19.60 -13.56
N THR A 741 -14.94 18.87 -13.01
CA THR A 741 -14.85 18.20 -11.71
C THR A 741 -14.96 16.68 -11.83
N MET A 742 -14.25 15.97 -10.94
CA MET A 742 -14.39 14.53 -10.71
C MET A 742 -15.28 14.21 -9.50
N PHE A 743 -15.71 15.23 -8.76
CA PHE A 743 -16.54 15.08 -7.57
C PHE A 743 -18.04 15.10 -7.91
N GLY A 744 -18.85 14.57 -6.99
CA GLY A 744 -20.30 14.83 -7.00
C GLY A 744 -20.57 16.31 -6.74
N VAL A 745 -21.80 16.74 -7.00
CA VAL A 745 -22.21 18.13 -6.78
C VAL A 745 -23.51 18.15 -5.98
N ARG A 746 -23.61 19.05 -4.99
CA ARG A 746 -24.84 19.33 -4.26
C ARG A 746 -25.31 20.74 -4.58
N ILE A 747 -26.54 20.86 -5.07
CA ILE A 747 -27.24 22.14 -5.19
C ILE A 747 -27.84 22.45 -3.82
N LYS A 748 -27.14 23.27 -3.02
CA LYS A 748 -27.62 23.64 -1.67
C LYS A 748 -28.90 24.45 -1.72
N ARG A 749 -28.97 25.38 -2.69
CA ARG A 749 -30.13 26.24 -2.87
C ARG A 749 -30.24 26.68 -4.33
N LEU A 750 -31.42 26.56 -4.92
CA LEU A 750 -31.72 27.03 -6.26
C LEU A 750 -33.10 27.64 -6.29
N TYR A 751 -33.20 28.84 -6.87
CA TYR A 751 -34.47 29.47 -7.17
C TYR A 751 -34.33 30.25 -8.47
N VAL A 752 -35.20 29.97 -9.44
CA VAL A 752 -35.24 30.66 -10.72
C VAL A 752 -36.70 30.88 -11.09
N THR A 753 -37.03 32.07 -11.57
CA THR A 753 -38.39 32.49 -11.96
C THR A 753 -38.34 33.37 -13.22
N GLY A 754 -39.52 33.68 -13.77
CA GLY A 754 -39.66 34.49 -15.00
C GLY A 754 -39.66 33.69 -16.31
N PHE A 755 -39.54 32.37 -16.24
CA PHE A 755 -39.52 31.47 -17.40
C PHE A 755 -40.48 30.29 -17.23
N THR A 756 -41.10 29.84 -18.32
CA THR A 756 -42.06 28.72 -18.35
C THR A 756 -41.37 27.42 -18.76
N GLY A 757 -40.94 26.60 -17.79
CA GLY A 757 -40.33 25.29 -18.07
C GLY A 757 -39.61 24.66 -16.87
N ASN A 758 -38.66 23.77 -17.16
CA ASN A 758 -37.83 23.08 -16.18
C ASN A 758 -36.34 23.37 -16.39
N ILE A 759 -35.57 23.33 -15.31
CA ILE A 759 -34.11 23.32 -15.35
C ILE A 759 -33.65 21.87 -15.48
N THR A 760 -32.88 21.58 -16.52
CA THR A 760 -32.14 20.31 -16.65
C THR A 760 -30.74 20.51 -16.09
N TYR A 761 -30.31 19.65 -15.16
CA TYR A 761 -28.98 19.71 -14.57
C TYR A 761 -28.27 18.38 -14.72
N GLY A 762 -26.93 18.38 -14.70
CA GLY A 762 -26.12 17.16 -14.75
C GLY A 762 -24.71 17.43 -15.29
N PHE A 763 -23.97 16.36 -15.60
CA PHE A 763 -22.59 16.45 -16.10
C PHE A 763 -22.52 16.44 -17.63
N GLY A 764 -21.54 17.18 -18.19
CA GLY A 764 -21.29 17.25 -19.62
C GLY A 764 -19.82 17.45 -19.98
N GLY A 765 -19.46 17.11 -21.22
CA GLY A 765 -18.10 17.31 -21.75
C GLY A 765 -17.77 18.76 -22.12
N SER A 766 -18.78 19.63 -22.18
CA SER A 766 -18.66 21.07 -22.43
C SER A 766 -19.46 21.85 -21.39
N THR A 767 -19.28 23.17 -21.34
CA THR A 767 -20.08 24.07 -20.49
C THR A 767 -21.51 24.30 -21.01
N THR A 768 -21.91 23.64 -22.10
CA THR A 768 -23.17 23.89 -22.82
C THR A 768 -24.10 22.70 -22.93
N SER A 769 -23.69 21.53 -22.42
CA SER A 769 -24.43 20.29 -22.57
C SER A 769 -24.60 19.56 -21.24
N VAL A 770 -25.76 18.92 -21.05
CA VAL A 770 -25.99 17.96 -19.96
C VAL A 770 -26.18 16.60 -20.62
N ALA A 771 -25.34 15.62 -20.26
CA ALA A 771 -25.31 14.31 -20.90
C ALA A 771 -25.35 13.13 -19.90
N GLU A 772 -24.81 13.32 -18.70
CA GLU A 772 -24.62 12.26 -17.70
C GLU A 772 -25.23 12.68 -16.35
N ASP A 773 -25.75 11.70 -15.58
CA ASP A 773 -26.45 11.87 -14.28
C ASP A 773 -27.35 13.09 -14.22
N SER A 774 -28.25 13.15 -15.20
CA SER A 774 -29.10 14.31 -15.39
C SER A 774 -30.42 14.19 -14.64
N GLY A 775 -30.93 15.34 -14.20
CA GLY A 775 -32.24 15.46 -13.59
C GLY A 775 -32.92 16.76 -14.00
N THR A 776 -34.19 16.91 -13.61
CA THR A 776 -34.98 18.12 -13.88
C THR A 776 -35.56 18.71 -12.59
N LEU A 777 -35.61 20.04 -12.53
CA LEU A 777 -36.24 20.80 -11.44
C LEU A 777 -37.25 21.80 -12.01
N ALA A 778 -38.42 21.90 -11.36
CA ALA A 778 -39.44 22.87 -11.74
C ALA A 778 -39.04 24.30 -11.37
N LEU A 779 -39.40 25.27 -12.20
CA LEU A 779 -39.19 26.69 -11.93
C LEU A 779 -40.21 27.27 -10.94
N GLY A 780 -39.92 28.42 -10.35
CA GLY A 780 -40.79 29.14 -9.43
C GLY A 780 -40.87 28.56 -8.01
N SER A 781 -40.12 27.50 -7.71
CA SER A 781 -39.99 26.90 -6.37
C SER A 781 -38.54 26.93 -5.89
N VAL A 782 -38.34 26.96 -4.57
CA VAL A 782 -37.00 26.87 -3.97
C VAL A 782 -36.64 25.40 -3.82
N HIS A 783 -35.53 24.99 -4.44
CA HIS A 783 -34.96 23.65 -4.30
C HIS A 783 -33.76 23.69 -3.36
N THR A 784 -33.64 22.72 -2.46
CA THR A 784 -32.54 22.62 -1.50
C THR A 784 -31.97 21.22 -1.45
N ASN A 785 -30.66 21.12 -1.22
CA ASN A 785 -29.91 19.88 -1.03
C ASN A 785 -30.08 18.81 -2.13
N VAL A 786 -30.27 19.23 -3.38
CA VAL A 786 -30.36 18.29 -4.52
C VAL A 786 -28.96 17.75 -4.81
N THR A 787 -28.79 16.45 -4.66
CA THR A 787 -27.50 15.77 -4.81
C THR A 787 -27.38 15.12 -6.18
N VAL A 788 -26.26 15.37 -6.85
CA VAL A 788 -25.91 14.83 -8.17
C VAL A 788 -24.63 14.03 -8.00
N THR A 789 -24.78 12.73 -7.83
CA THR A 789 -23.66 11.78 -7.79
C THR A 789 -23.14 11.55 -9.20
N LYS A 790 -21.82 11.54 -9.37
CA LYS A 790 -21.14 11.27 -10.65
C LYS A 790 -21.14 9.76 -10.95
N PRO A 791 -21.04 9.28 -12.22
CA PRO A 791 -21.01 7.86 -12.50
C PRO A 791 -19.57 7.34 -12.32
N THR A 792 -19.45 6.02 -12.21
CA THR A 792 -18.23 5.27 -11.84
C THR A 792 -17.01 5.47 -12.75
N ASN A 793 -17.13 6.19 -13.87
CA ASN A 793 -16.07 6.35 -14.87
C ASN A 793 -14.95 7.35 -14.49
N LYS A 794 -15.08 8.07 -13.37
CA LYS A 794 -14.12 9.06 -12.82
C LYS A 794 -13.61 10.14 -13.79
N ALA A 795 -14.21 10.32 -14.98
CA ALA A 795 -13.72 11.28 -15.95
C ALA A 795 -14.10 12.71 -15.56
N ALA A 796 -13.18 13.68 -15.58
CA ALA A 796 -13.49 15.07 -15.28
C ALA A 796 -14.54 15.65 -16.27
N ARG A 797 -15.60 16.29 -15.75
CA ARG A 797 -16.74 16.85 -16.53
C ARG A 797 -17.21 18.18 -15.95
N PHE A 798 -17.79 19.04 -16.77
CA PHE A 798 -18.51 20.22 -16.27
C PHE A 798 -19.83 19.80 -15.67
N PHE A 799 -20.20 20.36 -14.53
CA PHE A 799 -21.57 20.36 -14.04
C PHE A 799 -22.30 21.57 -14.62
N ASN A 800 -23.42 21.32 -15.30
CA ASN A 800 -24.20 22.34 -15.99
C ASN A 800 -25.65 22.31 -15.52
N MET A 801 -26.27 23.49 -15.51
CA MET A 801 -27.71 23.67 -15.47
C MET A 801 -28.12 24.42 -16.74
N VAL A 802 -29.04 23.82 -17.48
CA VAL A 802 -29.55 24.33 -18.75
C VAL A 802 -31.07 24.43 -18.71
N VAL A 803 -31.61 25.33 -19.51
CA VAL A 803 -33.03 25.52 -19.75
C VAL A 803 -33.26 25.46 -21.24
N THR A 804 -34.36 24.86 -21.67
CA THR A 804 -34.76 24.80 -23.08
C THR A 804 -36.10 25.49 -23.20
N GLU A 805 -36.18 26.56 -24.00
CA GLU A 805 -37.41 27.33 -24.22
C GLU A 805 -38.40 26.53 -25.06
N PRO A 806 -39.57 26.13 -24.51
CA PRO A 806 -40.56 25.38 -25.27
C PRO A 806 -41.47 26.27 -26.13
N ASN A 807 -41.46 27.60 -25.96
CA ASN A 807 -42.41 28.52 -26.58
C ASN A 807 -41.86 29.34 -27.77
N VAL A 808 -42.74 30.14 -28.38
CA VAL A 808 -42.51 30.96 -29.59
C VAL A 808 -42.11 32.43 -29.29
N SER A 809 -41.66 32.74 -28.08
CA SER A 809 -41.24 34.09 -27.69
C SER A 809 -40.08 34.07 -26.72
N ASP A 810 -39.22 35.09 -26.78
CA ASP A 810 -38.08 35.24 -25.88
C ASP A 810 -38.55 35.53 -24.44
N GLU A 811 -37.97 34.86 -23.45
CA GLU A 811 -38.31 34.99 -22.03
C GLU A 811 -37.10 35.49 -21.21
N GLU A 812 -37.35 36.22 -20.12
CA GLU A 812 -36.32 36.70 -19.20
C GLU A 812 -36.42 35.96 -17.87
N MET A 813 -35.29 35.42 -17.40
CA MET A 813 -35.21 34.72 -16.12
C MET A 813 -34.30 35.42 -15.13
N THR A 814 -34.74 35.38 -13.87
CA THR A 814 -33.99 35.86 -12.72
C THR A 814 -33.98 34.82 -11.61
N GLY A 815 -32.90 34.77 -10.85
CA GLY A 815 -32.74 33.77 -9.80
C GLY A 815 -31.38 33.75 -9.14
N TYR A 816 -31.14 32.69 -8.37
CA TYR A 816 -29.85 32.40 -7.77
C TYR A 816 -29.63 30.89 -7.65
N ALA A 817 -28.37 30.48 -7.71
CA ALA A 817 -27.93 29.11 -7.45
C ALA A 817 -26.76 29.12 -6.46
N VAL A 818 -26.79 28.20 -5.50
CA VAL A 818 -25.71 27.90 -4.57
C VAL A 818 -25.38 26.43 -4.72
N VAL A 819 -24.18 26.15 -5.19
CA VAL A 819 -23.72 24.81 -5.57
C VAL A 819 -22.43 24.49 -4.82
N GLU A 820 -22.29 23.29 -4.27
CA GLU A 820 -21.10 22.83 -3.58
C GLU A 820 -20.60 21.51 -4.16
N TYR A 821 -19.29 21.26 -4.16
CA TYR A 821 -18.76 19.93 -4.47
C TYR A 821 -18.99 18.97 -3.31
N ILE A 822 -19.32 17.72 -3.59
CA ILE A 822 -19.42 16.66 -2.60
C ILE A 822 -18.06 15.96 -2.56
N PRO A 823 -17.33 16.00 -1.42
CA PRO A 823 -16.09 15.26 -1.26
C PRO A 823 -16.31 13.77 -1.55
N ALA A 824 -15.28 13.12 -2.11
CA ALA A 824 -15.30 11.68 -2.37
C ALA A 824 -15.33 10.87 -1.08
#